data_AF-A0A1Q8Z571-F1
#
_entry.id   AF-A0A1Q8Z571-F1
#
_cell.length_a   1.000
_cell.length_b   1.000
_cell.length_c   1.000
_cell.angle_alpha   90.00
_cell.angle_beta   90.00
_cell.angle_gamma   90.00
#
_symmetry.space_group_name_H-M   'P 1'
#
loop_
_entity.id
_entity.type
_entity.pdbx_description
1 polymer ?
#
loop_
_entity_poly.entity_id
_entity_poly.type
_entity_poly.pdbx_seq_one_letter_code
_entity_poly.pdbx_strand_id
1 'polypeptide(L)'
;MAISNHERVGRALNLLRDGLYPYIEREMRAIHSDRWLIPASSSLPDHYVARREVQDVLKEDVSALLMVMWEQWNNVFRNTLGRTERSIVSELRDTRNDWAHTSTFSTDDAYRALDSMARLLTAISAPEADQVEKQKQELLRVRFEDQARRETRRAAVAPTEGQPMSGLKPWREIVTPHPDVASGRYQQAEFAADLWQVYLDEGSDEYRLPTEFFRRTYLTDGLKQLLTGALLRLSGKGGDPVIELQTNFGGGKTHAMLALYHLCFGVAAKDLPGMEPLFQEADVNEPPQNVNTVVLVGNKISPGQIHQKSDGTQVRTLWGEIGWQLGGKEGYEMMRQADESATNPGDALKDLFNKYAPVLILVDEWVAYARQLHDKSDLPAGNFDTHFTFAQTLSESAKNAKETLLVVSIPSSDIEIGGDRGKEALDRLKNAIGRVESPWRPASAEESFEIVRRRLFQTTADPSLFVQRDAVVKAFSDMYRTQGQEFPGECKEADYERRMRDAYPIHPELFDRLYSDWSTLDKFQRTRGVLRLMAKVIHSLWERNDQSLMIMPAHVPMDDPQVQSELTRYLEDNWIPVIDKDVDGANSLPLSLDRNNPNLGRYSACRRVTRTVYMGSAPTLRAANRGLEDRRVKLGCVQPGESVATFGDALRRLTDQATYLYIDGNRYWVSTQPNVNRTAQERADQFLSDRYQVWKEITDRLEAFNKKPSDRGEFSAVHVAPESTADIPDDPSLGVRLVVLDPQHPHTRLSDDSPARKWIDDALNHKGSGPRYHKNTLLFLTADKAKIENLERNVAQYLAWESVLADDKKKTLNLDNFQRSQAETKRDGSNKDV
;
A
#
# COMPACT_ATOMS: atom_id res chain seq x y z
N MET A 1 -8.37 -1.92 29.93
CA MET A 1 -9.06 -1.99 28.62
C MET A 1 -9.52 -0.58 28.27
N ALA A 2 -9.29 -0.13 27.03
CA ALA A 2 -9.74 1.19 26.58
C ALA A 2 -11.27 1.18 26.45
N ILE A 3 -11.95 2.12 27.12
CA ILE A 3 -13.41 2.25 27.11
C ILE A 3 -13.81 2.91 25.79
N SER A 4 -14.78 2.33 25.07
CA SER A 4 -15.27 2.90 23.80
C SER A 4 -16.07 4.18 24.03
N ASN A 5 -16.19 5.05 23.01
CA ASN A 5 -17.00 6.27 23.11
C ASN A 5 -18.48 5.96 23.40
N HIS A 6 -19.03 4.91 22.77
CA HIS A 6 -20.40 4.44 23.03
C HIS A 6 -20.58 4.02 24.50
N GLU A 7 -19.60 3.31 25.06
CA GLU A 7 -19.60 2.91 26.47
C GLU A 7 -19.42 4.11 27.42
N ARG A 8 -18.62 5.11 27.06
CA ARG A 8 -18.48 6.36 27.82
C ARG A 8 -19.81 7.12 27.91
N VAL A 9 -20.51 7.28 26.77
CA VAL A 9 -21.84 7.91 26.73
C VAL A 9 -22.86 7.12 27.54
N GLY A 10 -22.85 5.78 27.44
CA GLY A 10 -23.75 4.92 28.22
C GLY A 10 -23.53 5.04 29.73
N ARG A 11 -22.27 5.10 30.19
CA ARG A 11 -21.95 5.34 31.62
C ARG A 11 -22.45 6.70 32.10
N ALA A 12 -22.29 7.74 31.28
CA ALA A 12 -22.78 9.07 31.62
C ALA A 12 -24.32 9.18 31.60
N LEU A 13 -25.01 8.44 30.73
CA LEU A 13 -26.47 8.34 30.74
C LEU A 13 -26.98 7.69 32.05
N ASN A 14 -26.26 6.73 32.60
CA ASN A 14 -26.60 6.15 33.91
C ASN A 14 -26.41 7.18 35.04
N LEU A 15 -25.32 7.96 35.00
CA LEU A 15 -25.11 9.05 35.96
C LEU A 15 -26.18 10.14 35.83
N LEU A 16 -26.60 10.44 34.60
CA LEU A 16 -27.69 11.37 34.33
C LEU A 16 -29.00 10.86 34.95
N ARG A 17 -29.33 9.57 34.79
CA ARG A 17 -30.50 8.95 35.42
C ARG A 17 -30.47 9.11 36.93
N ASP A 18 -29.35 8.74 37.55
CA ASP A 18 -29.19 8.71 38.99
C ASP A 18 -29.32 10.12 39.60
N GLY A 19 -28.82 11.15 38.90
CA GLY A 19 -28.98 12.54 39.32
C GLY A 19 -30.37 13.14 39.02
N LEU A 20 -31.01 12.77 37.91
CA LEU A 20 -32.32 13.31 37.52
C LEU A 20 -33.48 12.76 38.37
N TYR A 21 -33.45 11.48 38.75
CA TYR A 21 -34.58 10.85 39.45
C TYR A 21 -34.96 11.55 40.77
N PRO A 22 -34.02 11.79 41.72
CA PRO A 22 -34.35 12.42 42.99
C PRO A 22 -34.85 13.86 42.81
N TYR A 23 -34.32 14.57 41.81
CA TYR A 23 -34.74 15.92 41.47
C TYR A 23 -36.18 15.94 40.93
N ILE A 24 -36.48 15.08 39.96
CA ILE A 24 -37.83 14.97 39.37
C ILE A 24 -38.85 14.58 40.44
N GLU A 25 -38.55 13.60 41.29
CA GLU A 25 -39.45 13.21 42.38
C GLU A 25 -39.73 14.39 43.33
N ARG A 26 -38.70 15.14 43.72
CA ARG A 26 -38.84 16.29 44.61
C ARG A 26 -39.72 17.39 44.02
N GLU A 27 -39.44 17.82 42.79
CA GLU A 27 -40.18 18.91 42.15
C GLU A 27 -41.62 18.52 41.81
N MET A 28 -41.83 17.28 41.35
CA MET A 28 -43.16 16.76 41.05
C MET A 28 -44.01 16.61 42.33
N ARG A 29 -43.42 16.15 43.45
CA ARG A 29 -44.10 16.11 44.76
C ARG A 29 -44.40 17.49 45.32
N ALA A 30 -43.54 18.47 45.10
CA ALA A 30 -43.77 19.84 45.57
C ALA A 30 -45.05 20.45 44.98
N ILE A 31 -45.41 20.08 43.75
CA ILE A 31 -46.59 20.62 43.04
C ILE A 31 -47.80 19.69 43.15
N HIS A 32 -47.60 18.38 43.06
CA HIS A 32 -48.70 17.39 42.99
C HIS A 32 -48.85 16.52 44.24
N SER A 33 -48.05 16.76 45.28
CA SER A 33 -48.05 16.00 46.55
C SER A 33 -47.93 14.49 46.29
N ASP A 34 -48.62 13.64 47.07
CA ASP A 34 -48.55 12.18 46.93
C ASP A 34 -49.13 11.62 45.62
N ARG A 35 -49.79 12.46 44.81
CA ARG A 35 -50.39 12.07 43.53
C ARG A 35 -49.48 12.34 42.33
N TRP A 36 -48.23 12.72 42.54
CA TRP A 36 -47.29 13.11 41.48
C TRP A 36 -47.00 12.03 40.43
N LEU A 37 -47.20 10.75 40.77
CA LEU A 37 -47.07 9.64 39.82
C LEU A 37 -48.14 9.64 38.73
N ILE A 38 -49.31 10.25 38.98
CA ILE A 38 -50.39 10.35 37.99
C ILE A 38 -49.99 11.25 36.80
N PRO A 39 -49.57 12.52 37.00
CA PRO A 39 -49.09 13.36 35.91
C PRO A 39 -47.79 12.82 35.27
N ALA A 40 -46.92 12.17 36.05
CA ALA A 40 -45.73 11.50 35.50
C ALA A 40 -46.13 10.35 34.54
N SER A 41 -47.10 9.51 34.92
CA SER A 41 -47.64 8.44 34.08
C SER A 41 -48.25 8.97 32.79
N SER A 42 -48.98 10.09 32.86
CA SER A 42 -49.60 10.70 31.66
C SER A 42 -48.60 11.30 30.67
N SER A 43 -47.35 11.48 31.10
CA SER A 43 -46.26 12.01 30.27
C SER A 43 -45.50 10.90 29.52
N LEU A 44 -45.84 9.64 29.76
CA LEU A 44 -45.18 8.47 29.18
C LEU A 44 -46.12 7.75 28.21
N PRO A 45 -45.61 7.19 27.10
CA PRO A 45 -46.40 6.33 26.22
C PRO A 45 -46.89 5.04 26.91
N ASP A 46 -48.01 4.48 26.46
CA ASP A 46 -48.67 3.31 27.08
C ASP A 46 -47.77 2.09 27.29
N HIS A 47 -46.80 1.85 26.40
CA HIS A 47 -45.88 0.72 26.49
C HIS A 47 -44.93 0.78 27.70
N TYR A 48 -44.67 1.97 28.24
CA TYR A 48 -43.87 2.16 29.45
C TYR A 48 -44.64 1.74 30.71
N VAL A 49 -45.98 1.80 30.69
CA VAL A 49 -46.85 1.65 31.87
C VAL A 49 -47.64 0.33 31.85
N ALA A 50 -47.65 -0.39 30.72
CA ALA A 50 -48.47 -1.58 30.50
C ALA A 50 -48.11 -2.81 31.37
N ARG A 51 -46.88 -2.89 31.93
CA ARG A 51 -46.39 -4.10 32.64
C ARG A 51 -45.55 -3.82 33.90
N ARG A 52 -45.37 -2.55 34.29
CA ARG A 52 -44.48 -2.16 35.40
C ARG A 52 -45.07 -0.95 36.13
N GLU A 53 -44.81 -0.86 37.42
CA GLU A 53 -45.13 0.34 38.21
C GLU A 53 -44.34 1.55 37.68
N VAL A 54 -45.01 2.69 37.48
CA VAL A 54 -44.42 3.92 36.91
C VAL A 54 -43.22 4.38 37.72
N GLN A 55 -43.26 4.19 39.03
CA GLN A 55 -42.16 4.56 39.90
C GLN A 55 -40.88 3.76 39.63
N ASP A 56 -40.99 2.47 39.30
CA ASP A 56 -39.83 1.62 39.00
C ASP A 56 -39.26 1.95 37.62
N VAL A 57 -40.13 2.26 36.65
CA VAL A 57 -39.73 2.72 35.31
C VAL A 57 -38.90 4.00 35.38
N LEU A 58 -39.34 4.97 36.19
CA LEU A 58 -38.61 6.24 36.37
C LEU A 58 -37.27 6.04 37.07
N LYS A 59 -37.13 5.05 37.96
CA LYS A 59 -35.84 4.75 38.61
C LYS A 59 -34.82 4.14 37.66
N GLU A 60 -35.26 3.45 36.61
CA GLU A 60 -34.38 2.62 35.78
C GLU A 60 -34.11 3.21 34.39
N ASP A 61 -35.04 3.95 33.78
CA ASP A 61 -34.89 4.46 32.41
C ASP A 61 -34.76 5.99 32.35
N VAL A 62 -33.57 6.45 31.95
CA VAL A 62 -33.28 7.86 31.71
C VAL A 62 -34.16 8.49 30.63
N SER A 63 -34.63 7.70 29.66
CA SER A 63 -35.57 8.17 28.62
C SER A 63 -36.90 8.60 29.22
N ALA A 64 -37.42 7.80 30.15
CA ALA A 64 -38.67 8.11 30.85
C ALA A 64 -38.51 9.41 31.68
N LEU A 65 -37.37 9.60 32.34
CA LEU A 65 -37.07 10.82 33.09
C LEU A 65 -37.01 12.06 32.18
N LEU A 66 -36.32 11.97 31.03
CA LEU A 66 -36.23 13.07 30.07
C LEU A 66 -37.59 13.39 29.42
N MET A 67 -38.44 12.38 29.17
CA MET A 67 -39.82 12.58 28.69
C MET A 67 -40.69 13.30 29.73
N VAL A 68 -40.66 12.85 30.99
CA VAL A 68 -41.40 13.52 32.08
C VAL A 68 -40.93 14.97 32.26
N MET A 69 -39.62 15.22 32.23
CA MET A 69 -39.08 16.59 32.30
C MET A 69 -39.55 17.46 31.13
N TRP A 70 -39.60 16.89 29.93
CA TRP A 70 -40.03 17.62 28.74
C TRP A 70 -41.52 17.97 28.77
N GLU A 71 -42.39 17.00 29.05
CA GLU A 71 -43.84 17.19 29.03
C GLU A 71 -44.32 18.05 30.21
N GLN A 72 -43.72 17.87 31.40
CA GLN A 72 -44.04 18.68 32.58
C GLN A 72 -43.20 19.96 32.69
N TRP A 73 -42.53 20.37 31.61
CA TRP A 73 -41.65 21.54 31.64
C TRP A 73 -42.36 22.81 32.11
N ASN A 74 -43.50 23.15 31.48
CA ASN A 74 -44.22 24.37 31.81
C ASN A 74 -44.95 24.31 33.16
N ASN A 75 -45.33 23.12 33.59
CA ASN A 75 -46.13 22.90 34.80
C ASN A 75 -45.25 22.82 36.04
N VAL A 76 -44.05 22.25 35.92
CA VAL A 76 -43.18 21.90 37.04
C VAL A 76 -41.80 22.55 36.91
N PHE A 77 -41.05 22.19 35.88
CA PHE A 77 -39.60 22.48 35.83
C PHE A 77 -39.24 23.90 35.43
N ARG A 78 -40.15 24.68 34.82
CA ARG A 78 -39.94 26.09 34.46
C ARG A 78 -39.75 26.99 35.68
N ASN A 79 -40.19 26.56 36.86
CA ASN A 79 -40.05 27.34 38.10
C ASN A 79 -38.61 27.34 38.63
N THR A 80 -37.82 26.33 38.26
CA THR A 80 -36.47 26.09 38.77
C THR A 80 -35.40 26.07 37.67
N LEU A 81 -35.77 25.78 36.42
CA LEU A 81 -34.88 25.69 35.26
C LEU A 81 -35.30 26.64 34.12
N GLY A 82 -34.32 27.14 33.37
CA GLY A 82 -34.49 28.13 32.31
C GLY A 82 -34.66 27.55 30.90
N ARG A 83 -34.67 28.43 29.89
CA ARG A 83 -34.81 28.00 28.48
C ARG A 83 -33.63 27.16 28.00
N THR A 84 -32.43 27.44 28.52
CA THR A 84 -31.20 26.75 28.15
C THR A 84 -31.27 25.28 28.54
N GLU A 85 -31.69 24.98 29.76
CA GLU A 85 -31.83 23.62 30.27
C GLU A 85 -32.91 22.85 29.51
N ARG A 86 -33.98 23.52 29.08
CA ARG A 86 -34.99 22.92 28.21
C ARG A 86 -34.41 22.44 26.89
N SER A 87 -33.56 23.26 26.26
CA SER A 87 -32.87 22.88 25.02
C SER A 87 -31.93 21.71 25.24
N ILE A 88 -31.22 21.67 26.37
CA ILE A 88 -30.35 20.55 26.74
C ILE A 88 -31.15 19.26 26.95
N VAL A 89 -32.32 19.32 27.60
CA VAL A 89 -33.20 18.16 27.75
C VAL A 89 -33.65 17.63 26.39
N SER A 90 -33.95 18.50 25.42
CA SER A 90 -34.26 18.08 24.05
C SER A 90 -33.08 17.35 23.41
N GLU A 91 -31.89 17.94 23.47
CA GLU A 91 -30.67 17.38 22.90
C GLU A 91 -30.30 16.02 23.51
N LEU A 92 -30.50 15.86 24.82
CA LEU A 92 -30.23 14.61 25.54
C LEU A 92 -31.22 13.50 25.20
N ARG A 93 -32.46 13.83 24.80
CA ARG A 93 -33.40 12.84 24.27
C ARG A 93 -32.91 12.26 22.94
N ASP A 94 -32.42 13.12 22.06
CA ASP A 94 -31.84 12.70 20.77
C ASP A 94 -30.56 11.88 21.01
N THR A 95 -29.66 12.37 21.86
CA THR A 95 -28.42 11.66 22.25
C THR A 95 -28.69 10.27 22.82
N ARG A 96 -29.73 10.10 23.66
CA ARG A 96 -30.12 8.80 24.21
C ARG A 96 -30.67 7.89 23.12
N ASN A 97 -31.50 8.41 22.22
CA ASN A 97 -32.04 7.64 21.09
C ASN A 97 -30.92 7.16 20.16
N ASP A 98 -29.99 8.03 19.82
CA ASP A 98 -28.81 7.69 19.03
C ASP A 98 -27.96 6.63 19.73
N TRP A 99 -27.79 6.72 21.06
CA TRP A 99 -27.08 5.69 21.82
C TRP A 99 -27.77 4.32 21.81
N ALA A 100 -29.11 4.29 21.77
CA ALA A 100 -29.88 3.05 21.70
C ALA A 100 -29.90 2.42 20.30
N HIS A 101 -29.77 3.21 19.23
CA HIS A 101 -29.91 2.76 17.84
C HIS A 101 -28.59 2.70 17.05
N THR A 102 -27.55 3.41 17.48
CA THR A 102 -26.25 3.49 16.80
C THR A 102 -25.17 2.76 17.60
N SER A 103 -24.30 2.03 16.89
CA SER A 103 -23.22 1.24 17.50
C SER A 103 -21.94 2.02 17.78
N THR A 104 -21.82 3.28 17.33
CA THR A 104 -20.58 4.09 17.44
C THR A 104 -20.87 5.58 17.69
N PHE A 105 -19.99 6.24 18.45
CA PHE A 105 -19.96 7.70 18.64
C PHE A 105 -18.61 8.25 18.22
N SER A 106 -18.58 9.36 17.49
CA SER A 106 -17.35 10.11 17.27
C SER A 106 -16.87 10.74 18.59
N THR A 107 -15.59 11.11 18.67
CA THR A 107 -15.04 11.76 19.87
C THR A 107 -15.70 13.12 20.13
N ASP A 108 -16.07 13.85 19.08
CA ASP A 108 -16.73 15.16 19.20
C ASP A 108 -18.19 14.99 19.67
N ASP A 109 -18.92 13.99 19.15
CA ASP A 109 -20.29 13.69 19.56
C ASP A 109 -20.34 13.19 21.00
N ALA A 110 -19.42 12.30 21.39
CA ALA A 110 -19.30 11.83 22.77
C ALA A 110 -18.94 12.98 23.73
N TYR A 111 -18.08 13.91 23.31
CA TYR A 111 -17.77 15.10 24.10
C TYR A 111 -18.99 16.00 24.27
N ARG A 112 -19.74 16.26 23.20
CA ARG A 112 -20.95 17.08 23.23
C ARG A 112 -22.01 16.47 24.14
N ALA A 113 -22.23 15.16 24.04
CA ALA A 113 -23.12 14.40 24.92
C ALA A 113 -22.75 14.57 26.40
N LEU A 114 -21.48 14.36 26.75
CA LEU A 114 -20.98 14.51 28.12
C LEU A 114 -21.11 15.95 28.64
N ASP A 115 -20.85 16.96 27.80
CA ASP A 115 -21.01 18.37 28.18
C ASP A 115 -22.47 18.73 28.47
N SER A 116 -23.39 18.28 27.62
CA SER A 116 -24.83 18.49 27.81
C SER A 116 -25.35 17.80 29.08
N MET A 117 -24.89 16.57 29.38
CA MET A 117 -25.23 15.86 30.62
C MET A 117 -24.68 16.58 31.87
N ALA A 118 -23.41 16.99 31.85
CA ALA A 118 -22.77 17.69 32.96
C ALA A 118 -23.47 19.01 33.27
N ARG A 119 -23.84 19.79 32.24
CA ARG A 119 -24.56 21.07 32.41
C ARG A 119 -25.94 20.89 33.03
N LEU A 120 -26.70 19.88 32.58
CA LEU A 120 -28.02 19.61 33.14
C LEU A 120 -27.92 19.16 34.61
N LEU A 121 -27.00 18.24 34.92
CA LEU A 121 -26.75 17.80 36.30
C LEU A 121 -26.28 18.94 37.21
N THR A 122 -25.44 19.84 36.69
CA THR A 122 -25.00 21.04 37.42
C THR A 122 -26.16 21.98 37.70
N ALA A 123 -27.05 22.19 36.72
CA ALA A 123 -28.21 23.07 36.88
C ALA A 123 -29.17 22.59 37.97
N ILE A 124 -29.24 21.27 38.21
CA ILE A 124 -30.04 20.68 39.29
C ILE A 124 -29.24 20.42 40.59
N SER A 125 -27.97 20.82 40.64
CA SER A 125 -27.06 20.58 41.77
C SER A 125 -26.90 19.10 42.14
N ALA A 126 -26.88 18.20 41.15
CA ALA A 126 -26.70 16.77 41.35
C ALA A 126 -25.21 16.42 41.52
N PRO A 127 -24.82 15.61 42.53
CA PRO A 127 -23.42 15.25 42.79
C PRO A 127 -22.79 14.41 41.65
N GLU A 128 -23.60 13.76 40.83
CA GLU A 128 -23.18 13.02 39.63
C GLU A 128 -22.52 13.94 38.58
N ALA A 129 -22.77 15.26 38.63
CA ALA A 129 -22.15 16.24 37.74
C ALA A 129 -20.62 16.15 37.75
N ASP A 130 -20.01 15.99 38.92
CA ASP A 130 -18.54 15.89 39.07
C ASP A 130 -17.97 14.65 38.39
N GLN A 131 -18.73 13.55 38.37
CA GLN A 131 -18.30 12.31 37.73
C GLN A 131 -18.37 12.41 36.20
N VAL A 132 -19.43 13.03 35.68
CA VAL A 132 -19.56 13.29 34.24
C VAL A 132 -18.50 14.30 33.79
N GLU A 133 -18.22 15.34 34.59
CA GLU A 133 -17.16 16.31 34.32
C GLU A 133 -15.78 15.64 34.25
N LYS A 134 -15.45 14.72 35.18
CA LYS A 134 -14.21 13.93 35.11
C LYS A 134 -14.11 13.10 33.83
N GLN A 135 -15.19 12.44 33.42
CA GLN A 135 -15.21 11.67 32.17
C GLN A 135 -15.01 12.57 30.94
N LYS A 136 -15.60 13.77 30.95
CA LYS A 136 -15.42 14.79 29.91
C LYS A 136 -13.96 15.27 29.82
N GLN A 137 -13.32 15.55 30.96
CA GLN A 137 -11.91 15.97 31.02
C GLN A 137 -10.95 14.86 30.54
N GLU A 138 -11.23 13.60 30.87
CA GLU A 138 -10.47 12.46 30.35
C GLU A 138 -10.58 12.36 28.83
N LEU A 139 -11.78 12.54 28.27
CA LEU A 139 -11.99 12.53 26.82
C LEU A 139 -11.27 13.70 26.12
N LEU A 140 -11.25 14.89 26.73
CA LEU A 140 -10.46 16.03 26.25
C LEU A 140 -8.96 15.72 26.21
N ARG A 141 -8.44 15.06 27.24
CA ARG A 141 -7.04 14.66 27.28
C ARG A 141 -6.70 13.69 26.15
N VAL A 142 -7.54 12.68 25.89
CA VAL A 142 -7.36 11.76 24.76
C VAL A 142 -7.39 12.53 23.43
N ARG A 143 -8.30 13.49 23.27
CA ARG A 143 -8.37 14.36 22.09
C ARG A 143 -7.09 15.18 21.90
N PHE A 144 -6.56 15.78 22.96
CA PHE A 144 -5.33 16.56 22.90
C PHE A 144 -4.10 15.67 22.66
N GLU A 145 -4.05 14.47 23.23
CA GLU A 145 -2.98 13.50 22.95
C GLU A 145 -3.02 13.03 21.48
N ASP A 146 -4.21 12.80 20.91
CA ASP A 146 -4.35 12.47 19.48
C ASP A 146 -4.04 13.66 18.56
N GLN A 147 -4.46 14.88 18.92
CA GLN A 147 -4.08 16.10 18.19
C GLN A 147 -2.58 16.36 18.26
N ALA A 148 -1.98 16.26 19.45
CA ALA A 148 -0.54 16.39 19.62
C ALA A 148 0.22 15.30 18.88
N ARG A 149 -0.27 14.05 18.85
CA ARG A 149 0.32 12.98 18.00
C ARG A 149 0.20 13.30 16.51
N ARG A 150 -0.92 13.87 16.06
CA ARG A 150 -1.10 14.31 14.66
C ARG A 150 -0.16 15.47 14.32
N GLU A 151 -0.06 16.48 15.17
CA GLU A 151 0.85 17.61 14.99
C GLU A 151 2.32 17.20 15.09
N THR A 152 2.67 16.31 16.03
CA THR A 152 4.03 15.76 16.16
C THR A 152 4.38 14.87 14.97
N ARG A 153 3.44 14.08 14.43
CA ARG A 153 3.64 13.37 13.15
C ARG A 153 3.83 14.34 11.99
N ARG A 154 3.07 15.44 11.96
CA ARG A 154 3.16 16.49 10.93
C ARG A 154 4.47 17.30 11.02
N ALA A 155 5.02 17.48 12.23
CA ALA A 155 6.24 18.23 12.49
C ALA A 155 7.52 17.37 12.44
N ALA A 156 7.44 16.08 12.78
CA ALA A 156 8.59 15.16 12.75
C ALA A 156 8.96 14.71 11.32
N VAL A 157 8.02 14.81 10.38
CA VAL A 157 8.24 14.44 8.97
C VAL A 157 8.02 15.65 8.06
N ALA A 158 9.10 16.39 7.80
CA ALA A 158 9.09 17.44 6.79
C ALA A 158 8.74 16.83 5.41
N PRO A 159 7.86 17.45 4.61
CA PRO A 159 7.69 17.11 3.19
C PRO A 159 9.03 17.15 2.47
N THR A 160 9.18 16.43 1.35
CA THR A 160 10.35 16.61 0.49
C THR A 160 10.36 18.04 -0.04
N GLU A 161 11.41 18.78 0.30
CA GLU A 161 11.58 20.18 -0.10
C GLU A 161 12.01 20.30 -1.55
N GLY A 162 11.73 21.45 -2.17
CA GLY A 162 12.18 21.82 -3.51
C GLY A 162 11.54 23.13 -3.96
N GLN A 163 12.32 23.99 -4.60
CA GLN A 163 11.79 25.14 -5.33
C GLN A 163 11.85 24.82 -6.82
N PRO A 164 10.74 24.37 -7.43
CA PRO A 164 10.71 24.18 -8.87
C PRO A 164 10.94 25.51 -9.59
N MET A 165 11.23 25.44 -10.89
CA MET A 165 11.47 26.61 -11.73
C MET A 165 10.42 27.71 -11.48
N SER A 166 10.91 28.93 -11.18
CA SER A 166 10.06 30.08 -10.91
C SER A 166 9.09 30.35 -12.06
N GLY A 167 7.81 30.55 -11.73
CA GLY A 167 6.74 30.80 -12.70
C GLY A 167 5.93 29.57 -13.13
N LEU A 168 6.36 28.36 -12.77
CA LEU A 168 5.54 27.14 -12.92
C LEU A 168 4.75 26.87 -11.65
N LYS A 169 3.51 26.38 -11.81
CA LYS A 169 2.66 26.04 -10.67
C LYS A 169 2.82 24.57 -10.26
N PRO A 170 2.74 24.25 -8.96
CA PRO A 170 2.64 22.89 -8.47
C PRO A 170 1.43 22.15 -9.04
N TRP A 171 1.50 20.81 -9.12
CA TRP A 171 0.42 20.03 -9.70
C TRP A 171 -0.93 20.24 -9.01
N ARG A 172 -0.91 20.43 -7.69
CA ARG A 172 -2.09 20.61 -6.85
C ARG A 172 -2.84 21.92 -7.08
N GLU A 173 -2.19 22.91 -7.70
CA GLU A 173 -2.83 24.15 -8.14
C GLU A 173 -3.45 24.03 -9.54
N ILE A 174 -3.12 22.95 -10.27
CA ILE A 174 -3.58 22.72 -11.64
C ILE A 174 -4.66 21.64 -11.67
N VAL A 175 -4.57 20.61 -10.82
CA VAL A 175 -5.50 19.48 -10.79
C VAL A 175 -5.96 19.21 -9.36
N THR A 176 -7.27 18.99 -9.20
CA THR A 176 -7.90 18.73 -7.90
C THR A 176 -8.28 17.24 -7.80
N PRO A 177 -7.86 16.52 -6.73
CA PRO A 177 -8.31 15.16 -6.48
C PRO A 177 -9.83 15.10 -6.21
N HIS A 178 -10.46 13.95 -6.44
CA HIS A 178 -11.86 13.77 -6.03
C HIS A 178 -12.02 13.90 -4.50
N PRO A 179 -13.19 14.34 -3.98
CA PRO A 179 -13.36 14.62 -2.54
C PRO A 179 -13.12 13.41 -1.61
N ASP A 180 -13.44 12.22 -2.08
CA ASP A 180 -13.19 10.92 -1.42
C ASP A 180 -11.68 10.64 -1.25
N VAL A 181 -10.89 10.89 -2.31
CA VAL A 181 -9.42 10.78 -2.30
C VAL A 181 -8.81 11.89 -1.43
N ALA A 182 -9.27 13.14 -1.61
CA ALA A 182 -8.75 14.29 -0.88
C ALA A 182 -8.96 14.15 0.64
N SER A 183 -10.11 13.62 1.07
CA SER A 183 -10.49 13.47 2.48
C SER A 183 -9.93 12.20 3.15
N GLY A 184 -9.28 11.31 2.40
CA GLY A 184 -8.77 10.04 2.92
C GLY A 184 -9.86 9.05 3.34
N ARG A 185 -11.14 9.34 3.04
CA ARG A 185 -12.30 8.45 3.30
C ARG A 185 -12.49 7.38 2.22
N TYR A 186 -11.55 7.30 1.31
CA TYR A 186 -11.47 6.30 0.26
C TYR A 186 -11.60 4.86 0.84
N GLN A 187 -12.67 4.15 0.49
CA GLN A 187 -12.89 2.77 0.95
C GLN A 187 -12.36 1.75 -0.07
N GLN A 188 -11.68 0.70 0.40
CA GLN A 188 -11.16 -0.36 -0.48
C GLN A 188 -12.24 -1.04 -1.34
N ALA A 189 -13.49 -1.03 -0.89
CA ALA A 189 -14.64 -1.57 -1.61
C ALA A 189 -15.04 -0.71 -2.83
N GLU A 190 -14.73 0.60 -2.82
CA GLU A 190 -15.10 1.55 -3.88
C GLU A 190 -14.29 1.41 -5.18
N PHE A 191 -13.31 0.50 -5.28
CA PHE A 191 -12.70 0.14 -6.58
C PHE A 191 -13.03 -1.30 -7.01
N ALA A 192 -13.89 -2.00 -6.27
CA ALA A 192 -14.43 -3.27 -6.70
C ALA A 192 -15.78 -3.00 -7.35
N ALA A 193 -15.81 -2.95 -8.68
CA ALA A 193 -17.06 -3.08 -9.41
C ALA A 193 -17.73 -4.40 -8.96
N ASP A 194 -19.00 -4.34 -8.56
CA ASP A 194 -19.83 -5.51 -8.26
C ASP A 194 -21.09 -5.44 -9.13
N LEU A 195 -21.11 -6.23 -10.20
CA LEU A 195 -22.22 -6.29 -11.14
C LEU A 195 -23.53 -6.71 -10.44
N TRP A 196 -23.45 -7.57 -9.42
CA TRP A 196 -24.61 -8.04 -8.68
C TRP A 196 -25.25 -6.94 -7.85
N GLN A 197 -24.45 -6.13 -7.17
CA GLN A 197 -24.97 -4.98 -6.41
C GLN A 197 -25.66 -3.98 -7.33
N VAL A 198 -25.03 -3.62 -8.45
CA VAL A 198 -25.64 -2.69 -9.42
C VAL A 198 -26.93 -3.26 -10.01
N TYR A 199 -26.97 -4.57 -10.30
CA TYR A 199 -28.19 -5.24 -10.76
C TYR A 199 -29.34 -5.17 -9.74
N LEU A 200 -29.03 -5.19 -8.44
CA LEU A 200 -30.01 -5.04 -7.36
C LEU A 200 -30.35 -3.57 -7.01
N ASP A 201 -29.82 -2.61 -7.78
CA ASP A 201 -29.87 -1.17 -7.45
C ASP A 201 -29.25 -0.83 -6.08
N GLU A 202 -28.22 -1.59 -5.70
CA GLU A 202 -27.41 -1.41 -4.49
C GLU A 202 -26.00 -0.87 -4.84
N GLY A 203 -25.27 -0.40 -3.83
CA GLY A 203 -23.89 0.06 -3.96
C GLY A 203 -23.73 1.58 -4.15
N SER A 204 -22.51 2.02 -4.46
CA SER A 204 -22.18 3.44 -4.59
C SER A 204 -22.71 4.04 -5.89
N ASP A 205 -23.16 5.29 -5.84
CA ASP A 205 -23.70 6.02 -7.00
C ASP A 205 -22.74 6.09 -8.20
N GLU A 206 -21.41 6.06 -7.97
CA GLU A 206 -20.42 6.06 -9.06
C GLU A 206 -20.41 4.80 -9.94
N TYR A 207 -20.93 3.68 -9.44
CA TYR A 207 -21.11 2.44 -10.21
C TYR A 207 -22.57 2.17 -10.54
N ARG A 208 -23.50 2.68 -9.74
CA ARG A 208 -24.95 2.46 -9.91
C ARG A 208 -25.59 3.40 -10.92
N LEU A 209 -25.18 4.68 -10.94
CA LEU A 209 -25.75 5.68 -11.84
C LEU A 209 -24.99 5.71 -13.18
N PRO A 210 -25.66 5.49 -14.34
CA PRO A 210 -25.02 5.45 -15.65
C PRO A 210 -24.19 6.70 -15.96
N THR A 211 -24.73 7.90 -15.69
CA THR A 211 -24.05 9.17 -15.96
C THR A 211 -22.78 9.35 -15.14
N GLU A 212 -22.79 9.00 -13.84
CA GLU A 212 -21.60 9.07 -12.99
C GLU A 212 -20.57 8.01 -13.38
N PHE A 213 -21.02 6.81 -13.73
CA PHE A 213 -20.18 5.73 -14.21
C PHE A 213 -19.39 6.14 -15.45
N PHE A 214 -20.06 6.61 -16.51
CA PHE A 214 -19.37 7.02 -17.74
C PHE A 214 -18.53 8.29 -17.56
N ARG A 215 -18.91 9.21 -16.67
CA ARG A 215 -18.09 10.39 -16.34
C ARG A 215 -16.73 10.00 -15.75
N ARG A 216 -16.68 8.95 -14.92
CA ARG A 216 -15.44 8.44 -14.29
C ARG A 216 -14.74 7.35 -15.11
N THR A 217 -15.35 6.89 -16.19
CA THR A 217 -14.80 5.82 -17.04
C THR A 217 -13.99 6.41 -18.17
N TYR A 218 -12.78 5.88 -18.39
CA TYR A 218 -12.02 6.14 -19.61
C TYR A 218 -12.37 5.05 -20.63
N LEU A 219 -12.87 5.46 -21.80
CA LEU A 219 -13.19 4.55 -22.89
C LEU A 219 -11.90 4.11 -23.58
N THR A 220 -11.34 2.99 -23.13
CA THR A 220 -10.22 2.31 -23.80
C THR A 220 -10.66 1.80 -25.16
N ASP A 221 -9.72 1.59 -26.07
CA ASP A 221 -10.03 1.10 -27.42
C ASP A 221 -10.73 -0.26 -27.38
N GLY A 222 -10.34 -1.15 -26.46
CA GLY A 222 -11.05 -2.41 -26.22
C GLY A 222 -12.49 -2.21 -25.72
N LEU A 223 -12.73 -1.24 -24.81
CA LEU A 223 -14.07 -0.92 -24.33
C LEU A 223 -14.92 -0.24 -25.40
N LYS A 224 -14.34 0.64 -26.22
CA LYS A 224 -15.01 1.25 -27.39
C LYS A 224 -15.48 0.18 -28.37
N GLN A 225 -14.59 -0.74 -28.75
CA GLN A 225 -14.94 -1.86 -29.64
C GLN A 225 -16.06 -2.73 -29.06
N LEU A 226 -16.00 -3.03 -27.77
CA LEU A 226 -17.05 -3.78 -27.06
C LEU A 226 -18.42 -3.08 -27.14
N LEU A 227 -18.46 -1.79 -26.81
CA LEU A 227 -19.70 -1.01 -26.76
C LEU A 227 -20.26 -0.76 -28.18
N THR A 228 -19.41 -0.46 -29.16
CA THR A 228 -19.82 -0.33 -30.58
C THR A 228 -20.37 -1.65 -31.11
N GLY A 229 -19.70 -2.78 -30.83
CA GLY A 229 -20.18 -4.11 -31.22
C GLY A 229 -21.53 -4.45 -30.57
N ALA A 230 -21.72 -4.10 -29.30
CA ALA A 230 -22.98 -4.28 -28.60
C ALA A 230 -24.11 -3.43 -29.19
N LEU A 231 -23.84 -2.16 -29.53
CA LEU A 231 -24.81 -1.30 -30.21
C LEU A 231 -25.27 -1.89 -31.54
N LEU A 232 -24.33 -2.37 -32.36
CA LEU A 232 -24.65 -3.01 -33.64
C LEU A 232 -25.50 -4.27 -33.44
N ARG A 233 -25.14 -5.11 -32.46
CA ARG A 233 -25.81 -6.39 -32.20
C ARG A 233 -27.22 -6.23 -31.67
N LEU A 234 -27.39 -5.38 -30.67
CA LEU A 234 -28.69 -5.13 -30.04
C LEU A 234 -29.62 -4.28 -30.91
N SER A 235 -29.09 -3.59 -31.92
CA SER A 235 -29.89 -2.86 -32.92
C SER A 235 -30.15 -3.67 -34.20
N GLY A 236 -29.79 -4.95 -34.24
CA GLY A 236 -30.01 -5.83 -35.40
C GLY A 236 -29.15 -5.51 -36.63
N LYS A 237 -28.10 -4.70 -36.49
CA LYS A 237 -27.20 -4.25 -37.58
C LYS A 237 -25.97 -5.15 -37.80
N GLY A 238 -25.88 -6.29 -37.11
CA GLY A 238 -24.73 -7.20 -37.14
C GLY A 238 -23.91 -7.15 -35.86
N GLY A 239 -22.64 -7.57 -35.86
CA GLY A 239 -21.80 -7.61 -34.65
C GLY A 239 -21.72 -9.00 -34.01
N ASP A 240 -20.74 -9.14 -33.12
CA ASP A 240 -20.40 -10.43 -32.52
C ASP A 240 -21.47 -10.88 -31.51
N PRO A 241 -21.94 -12.13 -31.59
CA PRO A 241 -23.02 -12.62 -30.73
C PRO A 241 -22.55 -13.06 -29.33
N VAL A 242 -21.28 -13.45 -29.22
CA VAL A 242 -20.67 -13.99 -28.01
C VAL A 242 -19.32 -13.32 -27.82
N ILE A 243 -19.13 -12.67 -26.67
CA ILE A 243 -17.90 -11.96 -26.33
C ILE A 243 -17.32 -12.55 -25.05
N GLU A 244 -16.06 -12.95 -25.13
CA GLU A 244 -15.31 -13.42 -23.98
C GLU A 244 -14.44 -12.29 -23.42
N LEU A 245 -14.69 -11.91 -22.17
CA LEU A 245 -13.85 -10.98 -21.44
C LEU A 245 -12.71 -11.74 -20.76
N GLN A 246 -11.55 -11.74 -21.42
CA GLN A 246 -10.30 -12.26 -20.86
C GLN A 246 -9.45 -11.12 -20.31
N THR A 247 -9.09 -11.18 -19.03
CA THR A 247 -8.10 -10.27 -18.45
C THR A 247 -7.26 -10.96 -17.39
N ASN A 248 -6.02 -10.51 -17.26
CA ASN A 248 -5.22 -10.74 -16.06
C ASN A 248 -5.91 -10.11 -14.84
N PHE A 249 -5.60 -10.64 -13.65
CA PHE A 249 -6.19 -10.29 -12.37
C PHE A 249 -6.38 -8.77 -12.18
N GLY A 250 -7.63 -8.34 -11.90
CA GLY A 250 -7.99 -6.94 -11.68
C GLY A 250 -8.08 -6.06 -12.95
N GLY A 251 -8.19 -6.66 -14.14
CA GLY A 251 -8.15 -5.98 -15.45
C GLY A 251 -9.46 -5.39 -15.99
N GLY A 252 -10.52 -5.28 -15.17
CA GLY A 252 -11.73 -4.54 -15.56
C GLY A 252 -12.86 -5.34 -16.23
N LYS A 253 -12.91 -6.68 -16.12
CA LYS A 253 -14.00 -7.53 -16.66
C LYS A 253 -15.39 -7.07 -16.19
N THR A 254 -15.60 -7.04 -14.87
CA THR A 254 -16.87 -6.56 -14.28
C THR A 254 -17.14 -5.09 -14.64
N HIS A 255 -16.10 -4.26 -14.80
CA HIS A 255 -16.26 -2.86 -15.22
C HIS A 255 -16.76 -2.77 -16.68
N ALA A 256 -16.24 -3.59 -17.59
CA ALA A 256 -16.73 -3.67 -18.97
C ALA A 256 -18.17 -4.19 -19.04
N MET A 257 -18.53 -5.18 -18.21
CA MET A 257 -19.91 -5.65 -18.08
C MET A 257 -20.85 -4.57 -17.56
N LEU A 258 -20.43 -3.79 -16.56
CA LEU A 258 -21.20 -2.63 -16.07
C LEU A 258 -21.39 -1.57 -17.16
N ALA A 259 -20.38 -1.32 -17.99
CA ALA A 259 -20.53 -0.39 -19.11
C ALA A 259 -21.61 -0.85 -20.10
N LEU A 260 -21.66 -2.15 -20.41
CA LEU A 260 -22.71 -2.75 -21.23
C LEU A 260 -24.09 -2.70 -20.55
N TYR A 261 -24.14 -3.01 -19.26
CA TYR A 261 -25.36 -2.94 -18.46
C TYR A 261 -25.96 -1.52 -18.49
N HIS A 262 -25.14 -0.50 -18.21
CA HIS A 262 -25.55 0.90 -18.21
C HIS A 262 -25.93 1.43 -19.59
N LEU A 263 -25.25 0.96 -20.64
CA LEU A 263 -25.62 1.27 -22.02
C LEU A 263 -27.04 0.79 -22.35
N CYS A 264 -27.46 -0.32 -21.76
CA CYS A 264 -28.76 -0.96 -22.01
C CYS A 264 -29.86 -0.52 -21.04
N PHE A 265 -29.56 0.36 -20.08
CA PHE A 265 -30.48 0.78 -19.02
C PHE A 265 -31.44 1.93 -19.44
N GLY A 266 -31.54 2.23 -20.74
CA GLY A 266 -32.49 3.22 -21.26
C GLY A 266 -32.17 4.68 -20.91
N VAL A 267 -30.90 5.02 -20.69
CA VAL A 267 -30.47 6.41 -20.48
C VAL A 267 -30.29 7.12 -21.83
N ALA A 268 -30.73 8.37 -21.93
CA ALA A 268 -30.58 9.14 -23.16
C ALA A 268 -29.10 9.38 -23.49
N ALA A 269 -28.75 9.38 -24.78
CA ALA A 269 -27.36 9.57 -25.24
C ALA A 269 -26.67 10.83 -24.65
N LYS A 270 -27.43 11.93 -24.48
CA LYS A 270 -26.96 13.20 -23.89
C LYS A 270 -26.48 13.08 -22.43
N ASP A 271 -26.96 12.07 -21.71
CA ASP A 271 -26.65 11.83 -20.30
C ASP A 271 -25.53 10.79 -20.13
N LEU A 272 -24.93 10.34 -21.24
CA LEU A 272 -23.82 9.39 -21.30
C LEU A 272 -22.56 10.09 -21.87
N PRO A 273 -21.80 10.82 -21.04
CA PRO A 273 -20.70 11.66 -21.51
C PRO A 273 -19.58 10.84 -22.17
N GLY A 274 -19.16 11.24 -23.37
CA GLY A 274 -18.05 10.63 -24.11
C GLY A 274 -18.44 9.47 -25.01
N MET A 275 -19.73 9.11 -25.06
CA MET A 275 -20.27 8.03 -25.90
C MET A 275 -20.62 8.48 -27.32
N GLU A 276 -20.61 9.79 -27.60
CA GLU A 276 -20.98 10.37 -28.89
C GLU A 276 -20.21 9.78 -30.09
N PRO A 277 -18.88 9.56 -30.00
CA PRO A 277 -18.14 8.92 -31.09
C PRO A 277 -18.61 7.49 -31.39
N LEU A 278 -19.04 6.74 -30.37
CA LEU A 278 -19.50 5.36 -30.52
C LEU A 278 -20.87 5.28 -31.19
N PHE A 279 -21.76 6.21 -30.86
CA PHE A 279 -23.05 6.36 -31.52
C PHE A 279 -22.88 6.71 -33.01
N GLN A 280 -21.94 7.60 -33.33
CA GLN A 280 -21.59 7.93 -34.73
C GLN A 280 -21.01 6.73 -35.47
N GLU A 281 -20.10 5.99 -34.87
CA GLU A 281 -19.46 4.81 -35.48
C GLU A 281 -20.46 3.67 -35.72
N ALA A 282 -21.37 3.44 -34.78
CA ALA A 282 -22.42 2.42 -34.91
C ALA A 282 -23.60 2.85 -35.81
N ASP A 283 -23.63 4.11 -36.27
CA ASP A 283 -24.76 4.71 -36.99
C ASP A 283 -26.08 4.59 -36.19
N VAL A 284 -26.03 4.87 -34.88
CA VAL A 284 -27.21 4.82 -34.00
C VAL A 284 -27.35 6.15 -33.26
N ASN A 285 -28.56 6.73 -33.23
CA ASN A 285 -28.78 8.04 -32.60
C ASN A 285 -28.95 7.97 -31.08
N GLU A 286 -29.47 6.85 -30.56
CA GLU A 286 -29.72 6.63 -29.15
C GLU A 286 -29.35 5.20 -28.76
N PRO A 287 -28.93 4.95 -27.51
CA PRO A 287 -28.75 3.59 -27.04
C PRO A 287 -30.09 2.83 -27.09
N PRO A 288 -30.05 1.49 -27.22
CA PRO A 288 -31.24 0.65 -27.18
C PRO A 288 -32.07 0.88 -25.90
N GLN A 289 -33.32 1.30 -26.07
CA GLN A 289 -34.18 1.72 -24.94
C GLN A 289 -34.89 0.57 -24.22
N ASN A 290 -35.07 -0.59 -24.89
CA ASN A 290 -35.85 -1.72 -24.39
C ASN A 290 -35.06 -3.03 -24.46
N VAL A 291 -33.89 -3.10 -23.81
CA VAL A 291 -33.06 -4.32 -23.79
C VAL A 291 -33.40 -5.15 -22.56
N ASN A 292 -33.83 -6.39 -22.76
CA ASN A 292 -34.02 -7.33 -21.67
C ASN A 292 -32.64 -7.84 -21.23
N THR A 293 -32.25 -7.54 -20.00
CA THR A 293 -30.91 -7.83 -19.48
C THR A 293 -30.94 -8.93 -18.44
N VAL A 294 -30.11 -9.95 -18.64
CA VAL A 294 -29.88 -11.05 -17.70
C VAL A 294 -28.51 -10.88 -17.06
N VAL A 295 -28.45 -10.99 -15.74
CA VAL A 295 -27.21 -10.92 -14.95
C VAL A 295 -27.07 -12.21 -14.13
N LEU A 296 -26.03 -12.97 -14.43
CA LEU A 296 -25.64 -14.19 -13.72
C LEU A 296 -24.26 -13.98 -13.09
N VAL A 297 -24.17 -14.05 -11.75
CA VAL A 297 -22.89 -13.92 -11.03
C VAL A 297 -22.60 -15.20 -10.26
N GLY A 298 -21.56 -15.92 -10.66
CA GLY A 298 -21.32 -17.29 -10.23
C GLY A 298 -21.05 -17.49 -8.73
N ASN A 299 -20.60 -16.44 -8.04
CA ASN A 299 -20.41 -16.45 -6.58
C ASN A 299 -21.67 -16.07 -5.79
N LYS A 300 -22.74 -15.62 -6.45
CA LYS A 300 -23.98 -15.17 -5.81
C LYS A 300 -25.12 -16.19 -5.98
N ILE A 301 -25.14 -16.89 -7.10
CA ILE A 301 -26.12 -17.96 -7.37
C ILE A 301 -25.56 -19.29 -6.85
N SER A 302 -26.23 -19.90 -5.88
CA SER A 302 -25.83 -21.19 -5.32
C SER A 302 -26.43 -22.36 -6.12
N PRO A 303 -25.62 -23.32 -6.62
CA PRO A 303 -26.13 -24.50 -7.34
C PRO A 303 -26.82 -25.52 -6.43
N GLY A 304 -26.58 -25.44 -5.11
CA GLY A 304 -27.11 -26.37 -4.11
C GLY A 304 -28.50 -25.99 -3.57
N GLN A 305 -29.05 -24.85 -3.98
CA GLN A 305 -30.29 -24.30 -3.41
C GLN A 305 -31.33 -24.02 -4.49
N ILE A 306 -32.60 -24.17 -4.13
CA ILE A 306 -33.72 -23.70 -4.92
C ILE A 306 -33.98 -22.25 -4.55
N HIS A 307 -33.90 -21.36 -5.54
CA HIS A 307 -34.07 -19.93 -5.35
C HIS A 307 -35.53 -19.56 -5.53
N GLN A 308 -36.18 -19.12 -4.45
CA GLN A 308 -37.56 -18.62 -4.52
C GLN A 308 -37.56 -17.13 -4.88
N LYS A 309 -38.24 -16.79 -5.98
CA LYS A 309 -38.35 -15.43 -6.49
C LYS A 309 -39.52 -14.67 -5.86
N SER A 310 -39.53 -13.35 -6.01
CA SER A 310 -40.55 -12.45 -5.44
C SER A 310 -41.98 -12.78 -5.90
N ASP A 311 -42.13 -13.35 -7.09
CA ASP A 311 -43.40 -13.78 -7.67
C ASP A 311 -43.81 -15.21 -7.26
N GLY A 312 -43.01 -15.89 -6.44
CA GLY A 312 -43.22 -17.26 -5.96
C GLY A 312 -42.63 -18.35 -6.86
N THR A 313 -41.99 -18.00 -7.98
CA THR A 313 -41.33 -18.97 -8.87
C THR A 313 -40.15 -19.62 -8.16
N GLN A 314 -40.02 -20.95 -8.29
CA GLN A 314 -38.90 -21.71 -7.75
C GLN A 314 -37.93 -22.04 -8.88
N VAL A 315 -36.72 -21.49 -8.83
CA VAL A 315 -35.70 -21.65 -9.87
C VAL A 315 -34.56 -22.53 -9.33
N ARG A 316 -34.13 -23.53 -10.11
CA ARG A 316 -33.08 -24.48 -9.70
C ARG A 316 -31.75 -24.28 -10.44
N THR A 317 -31.81 -23.80 -11.68
CA THR A 317 -30.70 -23.82 -12.64
C THR A 317 -30.44 -22.44 -13.25
N LEU A 318 -29.28 -22.27 -13.89
CA LEU A 318 -28.97 -21.00 -14.58
C LEU A 318 -29.84 -20.75 -15.81
N TRP A 319 -30.32 -21.78 -16.51
CA TRP A 319 -31.27 -21.59 -17.62
C TRP A 319 -32.67 -21.26 -17.14
N GLY A 320 -33.11 -21.82 -16.01
CA GLY A 320 -34.33 -21.36 -15.33
C GLY A 320 -34.22 -19.89 -14.90
N GLU A 321 -33.05 -19.48 -14.41
CA GLU A 321 -32.77 -18.09 -14.04
C GLU A 321 -32.85 -17.16 -15.26
N ILE A 322 -32.26 -17.54 -16.40
CA ILE A 322 -32.36 -16.81 -17.67
C ILE A 322 -33.83 -16.64 -18.07
N GLY A 323 -34.61 -17.73 -18.04
CA GLY A 323 -36.04 -17.70 -18.35
C GLY A 323 -36.81 -16.71 -17.47
N TRP A 324 -36.58 -16.78 -16.16
CA TRP A 324 -37.24 -15.91 -15.20
C TRP A 324 -36.81 -14.44 -15.33
N GLN A 325 -35.52 -14.14 -15.52
CA GLN A 325 -35.06 -12.75 -15.66
C GLN A 325 -35.56 -12.09 -16.97
N LEU A 326 -35.70 -12.84 -18.06
CA LEU A 326 -36.20 -12.30 -19.34
C LEU A 326 -37.71 -12.06 -19.37
N GLY A 327 -38.51 -12.92 -18.73
CA GLY A 327 -39.97 -12.90 -18.90
C GLY A 327 -40.77 -13.22 -17.64
N GLY A 328 -40.17 -13.17 -16.46
CA GLY A 328 -40.80 -13.58 -15.20
C GLY A 328 -41.34 -15.01 -15.28
N LYS A 329 -42.58 -15.21 -14.81
CA LYS A 329 -43.26 -16.52 -14.89
C LYS A 329 -43.41 -17.06 -16.31
N GLU A 330 -43.67 -16.20 -17.29
CA GLU A 330 -43.92 -16.63 -18.67
C GLU A 330 -42.62 -17.12 -19.33
N GLY A 331 -41.51 -16.41 -19.11
CA GLY A 331 -40.19 -16.84 -19.57
C GLY A 331 -39.70 -18.09 -18.83
N TYR A 332 -39.94 -18.19 -17.52
CA TYR A 332 -39.64 -19.41 -16.76
C TYR A 332 -40.43 -20.62 -17.27
N GLU A 333 -41.71 -20.48 -17.61
CA GLU A 333 -42.53 -21.59 -18.09
C GLU A 333 -41.95 -22.24 -19.36
N MET A 334 -41.30 -21.45 -20.23
CA MET A 334 -40.59 -21.99 -21.40
C MET A 334 -39.41 -22.90 -21.01
N MET A 335 -38.78 -22.64 -19.87
CA MET A 335 -37.61 -23.37 -19.35
C MET A 335 -37.97 -24.41 -18.28
N ARG A 336 -39.21 -24.41 -17.77
CA ARG A 336 -39.62 -25.11 -16.55
C ARG A 336 -39.30 -26.59 -16.57
N GLN A 337 -39.61 -27.29 -17.66
CA GLN A 337 -39.35 -28.72 -17.75
C GLN A 337 -37.85 -29.01 -17.58
N ALA A 338 -37.00 -28.23 -18.24
CA ALA A 338 -35.54 -28.36 -18.19
C ALA A 338 -34.96 -27.93 -16.83
N ASP A 339 -35.53 -26.91 -16.18
CA ASP A 339 -35.15 -26.47 -14.83
C ASP A 339 -35.48 -27.54 -13.77
N GLU A 340 -36.71 -28.08 -13.82
CA GLU A 340 -37.16 -29.10 -12.87
C GLU A 340 -36.39 -30.42 -13.01
N SER A 341 -36.06 -30.83 -14.24
CA SER A 341 -35.24 -32.03 -14.50
C SER A 341 -33.73 -31.79 -14.40
N ALA A 342 -33.30 -30.54 -14.26
CA ALA A 342 -31.90 -30.12 -14.32
C ALA A 342 -31.16 -30.65 -15.59
N THR A 343 -31.84 -30.63 -16.74
CA THR A 343 -31.29 -31.06 -18.04
C THR A 343 -31.16 -29.89 -19.02
N ASN A 344 -30.30 -30.02 -20.04
CA ASN A 344 -30.09 -28.97 -21.04
C ASN A 344 -31.40 -28.59 -21.77
N PRO A 345 -31.77 -27.29 -21.85
CA PRO A 345 -32.99 -26.81 -22.52
C PRO A 345 -32.98 -26.88 -24.06
N GLY A 346 -31.83 -27.07 -24.72
CA GLY A 346 -31.73 -27.15 -26.18
C GLY A 346 -32.19 -25.88 -26.89
N ASP A 347 -32.89 -26.04 -28.02
CA ASP A 347 -33.36 -24.94 -28.89
C ASP A 347 -34.36 -23.99 -28.22
N ALA A 348 -34.96 -24.38 -27.09
CA ALA A 348 -35.89 -23.53 -26.36
C ALA A 348 -35.25 -22.19 -25.93
N LEU A 349 -33.93 -22.15 -25.70
CA LEU A 349 -33.19 -20.91 -25.41
C LEU A 349 -33.24 -19.92 -26.58
N LYS A 350 -33.08 -20.40 -27.81
CA LYS A 350 -33.15 -19.54 -29.00
C LYS A 350 -34.55 -18.94 -29.16
N ASP A 351 -35.59 -19.73 -28.94
CA ASP A 351 -36.98 -19.26 -29.02
C ASP A 351 -37.28 -18.23 -27.93
N LEU A 352 -36.78 -18.46 -26.71
CA LEU A 352 -36.83 -17.51 -25.61
C LEU A 352 -36.15 -16.18 -25.98
N PHE A 353 -34.93 -16.24 -26.52
CA PHE A 353 -34.16 -15.05 -26.88
C PHE A 353 -34.82 -14.23 -28.00
N ASN A 354 -35.37 -14.89 -29.02
CA ASN A 354 -36.08 -14.19 -30.09
C ASN A 354 -37.42 -13.60 -29.63
N LYS A 355 -38.09 -14.24 -28.65
CA LYS A 355 -39.35 -13.74 -28.08
C LYS A 355 -39.16 -12.45 -27.27
N TYR A 356 -38.06 -12.38 -26.50
CA TYR A 356 -37.75 -11.23 -25.63
C TYR A 356 -36.64 -10.34 -26.20
N ALA A 357 -36.36 -10.40 -27.51
CA ALA A 357 -35.37 -9.56 -28.16
C ALA A 357 -35.72 -8.06 -28.06
N PRO A 358 -34.73 -7.15 -27.96
CA PRO A 358 -33.29 -7.42 -27.81
C PRO A 358 -32.87 -7.94 -26.43
N VAL A 359 -31.87 -8.81 -26.38
CA VAL A 359 -31.40 -9.48 -25.15
C VAL A 359 -29.91 -9.27 -24.90
N LEU A 360 -29.55 -8.84 -23.69
CA LEU A 360 -28.17 -8.83 -23.17
C LEU A 360 -28.05 -9.88 -22.06
N ILE A 361 -27.08 -10.80 -22.15
CA ILE A 361 -26.78 -11.79 -21.10
C ILE A 361 -25.36 -11.56 -20.61
N LEU A 362 -25.22 -11.22 -19.33
CA LEU A 362 -23.95 -10.99 -18.65
C LEU A 362 -23.69 -12.13 -17.66
N VAL A 363 -22.60 -12.87 -17.85
CA VAL A 363 -22.20 -13.99 -16.98
C VAL A 363 -20.85 -13.70 -16.35
N ASP A 364 -20.86 -13.19 -15.12
CA ASP A 364 -19.66 -12.90 -14.33
C ASP A 364 -19.28 -14.09 -13.44
N GLU A 365 -17.98 -14.33 -13.26
CA GLU A 365 -17.42 -15.40 -12.41
C GLU A 365 -17.97 -16.81 -12.72
N TRP A 366 -18.16 -17.15 -14.01
CA TRP A 366 -18.81 -18.42 -14.42
C TRP A 366 -18.07 -19.67 -13.92
N VAL A 367 -16.73 -19.64 -13.94
CA VAL A 367 -15.89 -20.75 -13.42
C VAL A 367 -16.16 -20.99 -11.93
N ALA A 368 -16.42 -19.92 -11.17
CA ALA A 368 -16.67 -20.04 -9.73
C ALA A 368 -18.00 -20.73 -9.42
N TYR A 369 -19.01 -20.60 -10.30
CA TYR A 369 -20.22 -21.41 -10.26
C TYR A 369 -19.94 -22.86 -10.67
N ALA A 370 -19.30 -23.06 -11.83
CA ALA A 370 -19.11 -24.38 -12.42
C ALA A 370 -18.31 -25.33 -11.51
N ARG A 371 -17.28 -24.83 -10.81
CA ARG A 371 -16.46 -25.65 -9.89
C ARG A 371 -17.22 -26.17 -8.66
N GLN A 372 -18.37 -25.60 -8.32
CA GLN A 372 -19.22 -26.05 -7.22
C GLN A 372 -20.12 -27.23 -7.62
N LEU A 373 -20.27 -27.51 -8.91
CA LEU A 373 -21.05 -28.64 -9.40
C LEU A 373 -20.29 -29.96 -9.22
N HIS A 374 -21.05 -31.05 -9.10
CA HIS A 374 -20.52 -32.39 -8.90
C HIS A 374 -20.74 -33.26 -10.14
N ASP A 375 -19.96 -34.34 -10.28
CA ASP A 375 -20.14 -35.31 -11.37
C ASP A 375 -21.45 -36.10 -11.24
N LYS A 376 -21.96 -36.23 -10.01
CA LYS A 376 -23.25 -36.85 -9.72
C LYS A 376 -24.36 -35.80 -9.81
N SER A 377 -25.57 -36.24 -10.10
CA SER A 377 -26.76 -35.36 -10.11
C SER A 377 -27.37 -35.29 -8.71
N ASP A 378 -26.61 -34.80 -7.74
CA ASP A 378 -27.00 -34.66 -6.33
C ASP A 378 -27.38 -33.22 -5.93
N LEU A 379 -27.16 -32.24 -6.82
CA LEU A 379 -27.51 -30.84 -6.61
C LEU A 379 -28.76 -30.46 -7.43
N PRO A 380 -29.59 -29.50 -6.96
CA PRO A 380 -30.73 -28.98 -7.72
C PRO A 380 -30.36 -28.45 -9.11
N ALA A 381 -29.17 -27.85 -9.25
CA ALA A 381 -28.67 -27.31 -10.52
C ALA A 381 -28.19 -28.39 -11.52
N GLY A 382 -28.25 -29.67 -11.16
CA GLY A 382 -27.76 -30.78 -11.98
C GLY A 382 -26.28 -31.08 -11.76
N ASN A 383 -25.68 -31.77 -12.73
CA ASN A 383 -24.29 -32.22 -12.66
C ASN A 383 -23.35 -31.38 -13.54
N PHE A 384 -22.05 -31.59 -13.34
CA PHE A 384 -20.97 -30.89 -14.02
C PHE A 384 -21.07 -31.04 -15.55
N ASP A 385 -21.23 -32.25 -16.09
CA ASP A 385 -21.31 -32.50 -17.53
C ASP A 385 -22.50 -31.82 -18.24
N THR A 386 -23.67 -31.83 -17.60
CA THR A 386 -24.88 -31.18 -18.15
C THR A 386 -24.68 -29.68 -18.26
N HIS A 387 -23.98 -29.08 -17.29
CA HIS A 387 -23.69 -27.66 -17.27
C HIS A 387 -22.78 -27.22 -18.43
N PHE A 388 -21.81 -28.04 -18.86
CA PHE A 388 -21.01 -27.71 -20.06
C PHE A 388 -21.79 -27.85 -21.35
N THR A 389 -22.64 -28.87 -21.44
CA THR A 389 -23.56 -29.00 -22.57
C THR A 389 -24.45 -27.74 -22.65
N PHE A 390 -24.95 -27.25 -21.51
CA PHE A 390 -25.69 -26.00 -21.43
C PHE A 390 -24.85 -24.79 -21.87
N ALA A 391 -23.58 -24.68 -21.45
CA ALA A 391 -22.71 -23.57 -21.86
C ALA A 391 -22.53 -23.51 -23.39
N GLN A 392 -22.37 -24.67 -24.04
CA GLN A 392 -22.32 -24.76 -25.50
C GLN A 392 -23.67 -24.39 -26.15
N THR A 393 -24.78 -24.90 -25.63
CA THR A 393 -26.11 -24.58 -26.16
C THR A 393 -26.45 -23.10 -25.97
N LEU A 394 -26.02 -22.47 -24.87
CA LEU A 394 -26.22 -21.05 -24.60
C LEU A 394 -25.50 -20.19 -25.65
N SER A 395 -24.22 -20.48 -25.93
CA SER A 395 -23.43 -19.73 -26.92
C SER A 395 -23.96 -19.94 -28.35
N GLU A 396 -24.34 -21.16 -28.71
CA GLU A 396 -24.96 -21.47 -30.02
C GLU A 396 -26.34 -20.81 -30.18
N SER A 397 -27.16 -20.79 -29.12
CA SER A 397 -28.47 -20.14 -29.13
C SER A 397 -28.34 -18.62 -29.26
N ALA A 398 -27.40 -18.00 -28.53
CA ALA A 398 -27.11 -16.57 -28.64
C ALA A 398 -26.62 -16.18 -30.04
N LYS A 399 -25.81 -17.03 -30.70
CA LYS A 399 -25.39 -16.86 -32.10
C LYS A 399 -26.56 -16.87 -33.07
N ASN A 400 -27.51 -17.78 -32.86
CA ASN A 400 -28.62 -18.04 -33.77
C ASN A 400 -29.83 -17.11 -33.55
N ALA A 401 -29.93 -16.44 -32.40
CA ALA A 401 -30.86 -15.33 -32.18
C ALA A 401 -30.31 -14.06 -32.84
N LYS A 402 -31.15 -13.16 -33.36
CA LYS A 402 -30.67 -12.01 -34.16
C LYS A 402 -30.15 -10.84 -33.32
N GLU A 403 -30.83 -10.55 -32.21
CA GLU A 403 -30.59 -9.36 -31.38
C GLU A 403 -30.22 -9.78 -29.96
N THR A 404 -29.34 -10.78 -29.85
CA THR A 404 -28.89 -11.33 -28.57
C THR A 404 -27.38 -11.24 -28.45
N LEU A 405 -26.91 -10.66 -27.36
CA LEU A 405 -25.50 -10.55 -27.01
C LEU A 405 -25.24 -11.32 -25.71
N LEU A 406 -24.34 -12.31 -25.77
CA LEU A 406 -23.83 -13.03 -24.61
C LEU A 406 -22.42 -12.53 -24.29
N VAL A 407 -22.19 -12.06 -23.06
CA VAL A 407 -20.88 -11.64 -22.58
C VAL A 407 -20.51 -12.45 -21.34
N VAL A 408 -19.35 -13.08 -21.38
CA VAL A 408 -18.89 -14.01 -20.35
C VAL A 408 -17.54 -13.58 -19.82
N SER A 409 -17.34 -13.62 -18.50
CA SER A 409 -16.03 -13.41 -17.90
C SER A 409 -15.36 -14.74 -17.64
N ILE A 410 -14.14 -14.92 -18.14
CA ILE A 410 -13.35 -16.14 -17.90
C ILE A 410 -12.00 -15.75 -17.29
N PRO A 411 -11.58 -16.39 -16.18
CA PRO A 411 -10.29 -16.13 -15.55
C PRO A 411 -9.12 -16.58 -16.46
N SER A 412 -8.04 -15.80 -16.47
CA SER A 412 -6.82 -16.12 -17.24
C SER A 412 -5.69 -16.70 -16.39
N SER A 413 -5.79 -16.69 -15.05
CA SER A 413 -4.71 -17.06 -14.13
C SER A 413 -5.08 -18.17 -13.15
N ASP A 414 -4.13 -19.07 -12.87
CA ASP A 414 -4.28 -20.24 -11.97
C ASP A 414 -4.74 -19.91 -10.54
N ILE A 415 -4.49 -18.69 -10.05
CA ILE A 415 -4.87 -18.27 -8.69
C ILE A 415 -6.39 -18.14 -8.53
N GLU A 416 -7.10 -17.65 -9.56
CA GLU A 416 -8.56 -17.47 -9.53
C GLU A 416 -9.31 -18.82 -9.67
N ILE A 417 -8.64 -19.80 -10.27
CA ILE A 417 -9.23 -21.07 -10.69
C ILE A 417 -9.60 -21.95 -9.48
N GLY A 418 -8.82 -21.93 -8.40
CA GLY A 418 -9.17 -22.60 -7.14
C GLY A 418 -9.10 -24.13 -7.21
N GLY A 419 -7.89 -24.66 -7.44
CA GLY A 419 -7.59 -26.10 -7.42
C GLY A 419 -7.92 -26.83 -8.72
N ASP A 420 -7.67 -28.15 -8.74
CA ASP A 420 -7.75 -28.99 -9.95
C ASP A 420 -9.13 -28.97 -10.62
N ARG A 421 -10.21 -28.98 -9.83
CA ARG A 421 -11.59 -28.89 -10.35
C ARG A 421 -11.89 -27.57 -11.04
N GLY A 422 -11.34 -26.47 -10.53
CA GLY A 422 -11.48 -25.19 -11.20
C GLY A 422 -10.80 -25.20 -12.56
N LYS A 423 -9.64 -25.86 -12.67
CA LYS A 423 -8.86 -25.91 -13.90
C LYS A 423 -9.58 -26.71 -14.96
N GLU A 424 -10.14 -27.86 -14.56
CA GLU A 424 -11.03 -28.64 -15.41
C GLU A 424 -12.25 -27.82 -15.86
N ALA A 425 -12.87 -27.06 -14.94
CA ALA A 425 -14.01 -26.22 -15.28
C ALA A 425 -13.65 -25.11 -16.28
N LEU A 426 -12.48 -24.48 -16.13
CA LEU A 426 -11.97 -23.48 -17.07
C LEU A 426 -11.74 -24.09 -18.45
N ASP A 427 -11.00 -25.19 -18.54
CA ASP A 427 -10.63 -25.82 -19.80
C ASP A 427 -11.88 -26.25 -20.59
N ARG A 428 -12.86 -26.83 -19.89
CA ARG A 428 -14.12 -27.23 -20.52
C ARG A 428 -15.00 -26.03 -20.93
N LEU A 429 -15.07 -24.96 -20.13
CA LEU A 429 -15.82 -23.75 -20.51
C LEU A 429 -15.20 -23.08 -21.75
N LYS A 430 -13.87 -22.96 -21.79
CA LYS A 430 -13.15 -22.46 -22.98
C LYS A 430 -13.44 -23.30 -24.21
N ASN A 431 -13.45 -24.63 -24.09
CA ASN A 431 -13.77 -25.50 -25.23
C ASN A 431 -15.22 -25.37 -25.70
N ALA A 432 -16.16 -25.10 -24.79
CA ALA A 432 -17.58 -24.94 -25.12
C ALA A 432 -17.90 -23.62 -25.82
N ILE A 433 -17.19 -22.54 -25.46
CA ILE A 433 -17.45 -21.17 -25.95
C ILE A 433 -16.51 -20.83 -27.14
N GLY A 434 -15.32 -21.45 -27.16
CA GLY A 434 -14.19 -21.25 -28.09
C GLY A 434 -14.47 -21.25 -29.58
N ARG A 435 -15.60 -21.82 -30.00
CA ARG A 435 -15.97 -21.95 -31.41
C ARG A 435 -16.72 -20.73 -31.97
N VAL A 436 -17.22 -19.85 -31.09
CA VAL A 436 -18.17 -18.78 -31.44
C VAL A 436 -17.73 -17.42 -30.91
N GLU A 437 -16.81 -17.37 -29.96
CA GLU A 437 -16.39 -16.15 -29.28
C GLU A 437 -15.51 -15.22 -30.12
N SER A 438 -15.63 -13.93 -29.82
CA SER A 438 -14.69 -12.88 -30.20
C SER A 438 -13.93 -12.44 -28.94
N PRO A 439 -12.58 -12.46 -28.95
CA PRO A 439 -11.80 -12.09 -27.77
C PRO A 439 -11.83 -10.58 -27.53
N TRP A 440 -12.09 -10.17 -26.30
CA TRP A 440 -11.97 -8.76 -25.89
C TRP A 440 -10.52 -8.37 -25.58
N ARG A 441 -10.12 -7.16 -25.98
CA ARG A 441 -8.76 -6.63 -25.73
C ARG A 441 -8.70 -5.86 -24.39
N PRO A 442 -7.81 -6.25 -23.45
CA PRO A 442 -7.53 -5.47 -22.25
C PRO A 442 -6.92 -4.10 -22.55
N ALA A 443 -7.10 -3.17 -21.60
CA ALA A 443 -6.46 -1.86 -21.64
C ALA A 443 -4.93 -1.99 -21.72
N SER A 444 -4.31 -1.17 -22.57
CA SER A 444 -2.86 -1.02 -22.65
C SER A 444 -2.29 -0.30 -21.41
N ALA A 445 -0.96 -0.35 -21.25
CA ALA A 445 -0.27 0.38 -20.18
C ALA A 445 -0.48 1.90 -20.30
N GLU A 446 -0.50 2.44 -21.52
CA GLU A 446 -0.73 3.87 -21.77
C GLU A 446 -2.16 4.29 -21.41
N GLU A 447 -3.16 3.50 -21.80
CA GLU A 447 -4.56 3.76 -21.45
C GLU A 447 -4.82 3.63 -19.94
N SER A 448 -3.99 2.85 -19.25
CA SER A 448 -4.06 2.71 -17.80
C SER A 448 -3.78 4.04 -17.07
N PHE A 449 -2.98 4.93 -17.66
CA PHE A 449 -2.71 6.27 -17.08
C PHE A 449 -3.99 7.11 -17.04
N GLU A 450 -4.76 7.10 -18.13
CA GLU A 450 -6.02 7.84 -18.23
C GLU A 450 -7.10 7.26 -17.31
N ILE A 451 -7.13 5.93 -17.14
CA ILE A 451 -8.01 5.27 -16.16
C ILE A 451 -7.71 5.78 -14.75
N VAL A 452 -6.44 5.75 -14.34
CA VAL A 452 -6.02 6.20 -13.01
C VAL A 452 -6.30 7.69 -12.82
N ARG A 453 -5.99 8.51 -13.82
CA ARG A 453 -6.23 9.96 -13.80
C ARG A 453 -7.70 10.29 -13.60
N ARG A 454 -8.61 9.73 -14.41
CA ARG A 454 -10.06 10.00 -14.30
C ARG A 454 -10.66 9.52 -12.97
N ARG A 455 -10.14 8.41 -12.44
CA ARG A 455 -10.61 7.83 -11.17
C ARG A 455 -10.13 8.60 -9.93
N LEU A 456 -8.95 9.23 -9.99
CA LEU A 456 -8.37 9.89 -8.80
C LEU A 456 -8.52 11.41 -8.82
N PHE A 457 -8.71 12.02 -9.99
CA PHE A 457 -8.79 13.47 -10.17
C PHE A 457 -10.07 13.93 -10.85
N GLN A 458 -10.50 15.14 -10.51
CA GLN A 458 -11.64 15.81 -11.12
C GLN A 458 -11.30 16.33 -12.52
N THR A 459 -12.25 16.21 -13.44
CA THR A 459 -12.14 16.86 -14.76
C THR A 459 -12.28 18.38 -14.58
N THR A 460 -11.24 19.13 -14.96
CA THR A 460 -11.26 20.59 -14.87
C THR A 460 -11.81 21.20 -16.16
N ALA A 461 -12.75 22.14 -16.03
CA ALA A 461 -13.33 22.86 -17.16
C ALA A 461 -12.60 24.18 -17.50
N ASP A 462 -11.66 24.64 -16.67
CA ASP A 462 -10.95 25.91 -16.86
C ASP A 462 -9.84 25.78 -17.93
N PRO A 463 -9.95 26.48 -19.08
CA PRO A 463 -8.92 26.50 -20.12
C PRO A 463 -7.53 26.93 -19.63
N SER A 464 -7.46 27.81 -18.62
CA SER A 464 -6.22 28.38 -18.11
C SER A 464 -5.31 27.34 -17.44
N LEU A 465 -5.92 26.30 -16.85
CA LEU A 465 -5.20 25.22 -16.18
C LEU A 465 -4.55 24.26 -17.17
N PHE A 466 -5.13 24.06 -18.37
CA PHE A 466 -4.49 23.29 -19.44
C PHE A 466 -3.22 23.98 -19.95
N VAL A 467 -3.23 25.32 -20.06
CA VAL A 467 -2.04 26.10 -20.45
C VAL A 467 -0.92 25.94 -19.42
N GLN A 468 -1.26 25.97 -18.13
CA GLN A 468 -0.29 25.80 -17.04
C GLN A 468 0.28 24.38 -17.01
N ARG A 469 -0.56 23.36 -17.21
CA ARG A 469 -0.12 21.97 -17.40
C ARG A 469 0.88 21.88 -18.56
N ASP A 470 0.52 22.42 -19.72
CA ASP A 470 1.36 22.32 -20.93
C ASP A 470 2.69 23.05 -20.74
N ALA A 471 2.72 24.15 -19.99
CA ALA A 471 3.96 24.83 -19.59
C ALA A 471 4.86 23.94 -18.71
N VAL A 472 4.29 23.21 -17.74
CA VAL A 472 5.03 22.25 -16.90
C VAL A 472 5.60 21.12 -17.75
N VAL A 473 4.76 20.48 -18.57
CA VAL A 473 5.17 19.36 -19.45
C VAL A 473 6.29 19.82 -20.40
N LYS A 474 6.16 21.00 -20.99
CA LYS A 474 7.19 21.58 -21.85
C LYS A 474 8.50 21.80 -21.11
N ALA A 475 8.46 22.30 -19.87
CA ALA A 475 9.67 22.51 -19.08
C ALA A 475 10.42 21.20 -18.77
N PHE A 476 9.69 20.11 -18.50
CA PHE A 476 10.29 18.78 -18.38
C PHE A 476 10.89 18.30 -19.71
N SER A 477 10.16 18.39 -20.82
CA SER A 477 10.66 18.03 -22.15
C SER A 477 11.93 18.80 -22.53
N ASP A 478 11.96 20.11 -22.27
CA ASP A 478 13.11 20.95 -22.57
C ASP A 478 14.32 20.59 -21.67
N MET A 479 14.09 20.26 -20.40
CA MET A 479 15.14 19.72 -19.52
C MET A 479 15.72 18.42 -20.06
N TYR A 480 14.88 17.45 -20.47
CA TYR A 480 15.33 16.18 -21.01
C TYR A 480 16.09 16.32 -22.33
N ARG A 481 15.69 17.26 -23.20
CA ARG A 481 16.42 17.55 -24.45
C ARG A 481 17.77 18.21 -24.19
N THR A 482 17.79 19.26 -23.36
CA THR A 482 19.00 20.08 -23.13
C THR A 482 20.04 19.34 -22.29
N GLN A 483 19.62 18.48 -21.36
CA GLN A 483 20.49 17.71 -20.48
C GLN A 483 20.50 16.21 -20.83
N GLY A 484 20.41 15.92 -22.12
CA GLY A 484 20.11 14.58 -22.59
C GLY A 484 21.12 13.46 -22.31
N GLN A 485 22.30 13.77 -21.76
CA GLN A 485 23.26 12.74 -21.33
C GLN A 485 22.93 12.17 -19.95
N GLU A 486 22.11 12.89 -19.17
CA GLU A 486 21.75 12.56 -17.80
C GLU A 486 20.48 11.70 -17.68
N PHE A 487 19.71 11.58 -18.76
CA PHE A 487 18.40 10.92 -18.79
C PHE A 487 18.35 9.81 -19.86
N PRO A 488 17.39 8.87 -19.77
CA PRO A 488 17.16 7.86 -20.81
C PRO A 488 16.89 8.48 -22.20
N GLY A 489 17.22 7.75 -23.26
CA GLY A 489 17.16 8.26 -24.64
C GLY A 489 15.75 8.61 -25.09
N GLU A 490 14.78 7.78 -24.69
CA GLU A 490 13.36 7.90 -25.01
C GLU A 490 12.74 9.21 -24.49
N CYS A 491 13.27 9.78 -23.41
CA CYS A 491 12.71 10.98 -22.77
C CYS A 491 12.80 12.25 -23.64
N LYS A 492 13.62 12.23 -24.69
CA LYS A 492 13.80 13.37 -25.61
C LYS A 492 12.77 13.38 -26.74
N GLU A 493 12.10 12.25 -26.95
CA GLU A 493 11.22 12.03 -28.07
C GLU A 493 9.87 12.74 -27.84
N ALA A 494 9.21 13.13 -28.94
CA ALA A 494 7.91 13.79 -28.87
C ALA A 494 6.83 12.87 -28.25
N ASP A 495 6.99 11.56 -28.37
CA ASP A 495 6.08 10.59 -27.78
C ASP A 495 6.12 10.61 -26.23
N TYR A 496 7.31 10.76 -25.63
CA TYR A 496 7.42 10.88 -24.17
C TYR A 496 6.77 12.17 -23.65
N GLU A 497 6.88 13.28 -24.39
CA GLU A 497 6.15 14.52 -24.07
C GLU A 497 4.63 14.31 -24.10
N ARG A 498 4.12 13.60 -25.11
CA ARG A 498 2.71 13.24 -25.20
C ARG A 498 2.28 12.39 -24.00
N ARG A 499 3.05 11.35 -23.66
CA ARG A 499 2.79 10.51 -22.48
C ARG A 499 2.76 11.32 -21.19
N MET A 500 3.66 12.29 -21.01
CA MET A 500 3.64 13.19 -19.85
C MET A 500 2.37 14.04 -19.78
N ARG A 501 1.87 14.52 -20.93
CA ARG A 501 0.64 15.30 -21.01
C ARG A 501 -0.59 14.49 -20.63
N ASP A 502 -0.67 13.26 -21.12
CA ASP A 502 -1.81 12.35 -20.90
C ASP A 502 -1.80 11.79 -19.45
N ALA A 503 -0.62 11.54 -18.88
CA ALA A 503 -0.47 11.04 -17.51
C ALA A 503 -0.58 12.13 -16.41
N TYR A 504 -0.53 13.41 -16.77
CA TYR A 504 -0.50 14.52 -15.80
C TYR A 504 -1.68 14.47 -14.81
N PRO A 505 -1.46 14.62 -13.48
CA PRO A 505 -0.26 15.13 -12.82
C PRO A 505 0.80 14.07 -12.44
N ILE A 506 0.66 12.83 -12.88
CA ILE A 506 1.57 11.73 -12.54
C ILE A 506 2.64 11.60 -13.63
N HIS A 507 3.90 11.49 -13.23
CA HIS A 507 5.01 11.34 -14.16
C HIS A 507 5.06 9.90 -14.73
N PRO A 508 5.28 9.70 -16.05
CA PRO A 508 5.28 8.38 -16.68
C PRO A 508 6.20 7.37 -16.01
N GLU A 509 7.37 7.81 -15.53
CA GLU A 509 8.31 6.94 -14.81
C GLU A 509 7.69 6.25 -13.56
N LEU A 510 6.81 6.93 -12.82
CA LEU A 510 6.12 6.29 -11.67
C LEU A 510 5.18 5.18 -12.13
N PHE A 511 4.45 5.42 -13.21
CA PHE A 511 3.57 4.39 -13.76
C PHE A 511 4.34 3.23 -14.37
N ASP A 512 5.45 3.48 -15.06
CA ASP A 512 6.30 2.43 -15.62
C ASP A 512 6.80 1.51 -14.50
N ARG A 513 7.20 2.05 -13.34
CA ARG A 513 7.51 1.24 -12.15
C ARG A 513 6.31 0.41 -11.68
N LEU A 514 5.14 1.01 -11.55
CA LEU A 514 3.95 0.32 -11.03
C LEU A 514 3.39 -0.76 -11.99
N TYR A 515 3.37 -0.50 -13.28
CA TYR A 515 2.78 -1.40 -14.28
C TYR A 515 3.78 -2.36 -14.91
N SER A 516 5.07 -2.06 -14.93
CA SER A 516 6.09 -3.01 -15.42
C SER A 516 6.71 -3.83 -14.30
N ASP A 517 7.01 -3.23 -13.14
CA ASP A 517 7.75 -3.92 -12.08
C ASP A 517 6.81 -4.46 -10.99
N TRP A 518 5.97 -3.60 -10.39
CA TRP A 518 5.08 -4.03 -9.31
C TRP A 518 3.99 -4.99 -9.78
N SER A 519 3.54 -4.87 -11.04
CA SER A 519 2.55 -5.77 -11.64
C SER A 519 3.01 -7.22 -11.81
N THR A 520 4.31 -7.48 -11.64
CA THR A 520 4.91 -8.83 -11.65
C THR A 520 4.72 -9.56 -10.33
N LEU A 521 4.37 -8.85 -9.25
CA LEU A 521 4.10 -9.45 -7.95
C LEU A 521 2.72 -10.14 -7.96
N ASP A 522 2.67 -11.43 -7.63
CA ASP A 522 1.43 -12.23 -7.68
C ASP A 522 0.27 -11.65 -6.86
N LYS A 523 0.59 -10.98 -5.74
CA LYS A 523 -0.40 -10.35 -4.85
C LYS A 523 -0.83 -8.95 -5.30
N PHE A 524 -0.10 -8.34 -6.25
CA PHE A 524 -0.33 -6.98 -6.69
C PHE A 524 -1.34 -6.95 -7.85
N GLN A 525 -2.56 -6.54 -7.53
CA GLN A 525 -3.63 -6.45 -8.50
C GLN A 525 -3.38 -5.25 -9.42
N ARG A 526 -3.04 -5.47 -10.70
CA ARG A 526 -2.44 -4.44 -11.56
C ARG A 526 -3.15 -3.09 -11.51
N THR A 527 -4.45 -3.04 -11.72
CA THR A 527 -5.20 -1.77 -11.74
C THR A 527 -5.69 -1.36 -10.35
N ARG A 528 -6.27 -2.29 -9.58
CA ARG A 528 -6.84 -1.99 -8.25
C ARG A 528 -5.77 -1.67 -7.20
N GLY A 529 -4.64 -2.35 -7.24
CA GLY A 529 -3.48 -2.09 -6.38
C GLY A 529 -2.86 -0.72 -6.67
N VAL A 530 -2.70 -0.36 -7.95
CA VAL A 530 -2.24 0.98 -8.35
C VAL A 530 -3.19 2.07 -7.88
N LEU A 531 -4.49 1.93 -8.15
CA LEU A 531 -5.49 2.92 -7.72
C LEU A 531 -5.50 3.10 -6.19
N ARG A 532 -5.44 2.01 -5.43
CA ARG A 532 -5.36 2.05 -3.96
C ARG A 532 -4.11 2.75 -3.45
N LEU A 533 -2.94 2.39 -3.99
CA LEU A 533 -1.68 2.99 -3.60
C LEU A 533 -1.67 4.48 -3.95
N MET A 534 -2.05 4.82 -5.18
CA MET A 534 -2.05 6.21 -5.64
C MET A 534 -3.07 7.07 -4.89
N ALA A 535 -4.25 6.55 -4.53
CA ALA A 535 -5.20 7.28 -3.69
C ALA A 535 -4.58 7.69 -2.34
N LYS A 536 -3.87 6.76 -1.67
CA LYS A 536 -3.16 7.05 -0.40
C LYS A 536 -1.99 8.02 -0.59
N VAL A 537 -1.21 7.86 -1.66
CA VAL A 537 -0.10 8.76 -2.00
C VAL A 537 -0.62 10.18 -2.25
N ILE A 538 -1.65 10.33 -3.10
CA ILE A 538 -2.23 11.63 -3.44
C ILE A 538 -2.86 12.28 -2.21
N HIS A 539 -3.59 11.52 -1.39
CA HIS A 539 -4.15 12.02 -0.12
C HIS A 539 -3.05 12.59 0.78
N SER A 540 -1.98 11.80 1.02
CA SER A 540 -0.85 12.22 1.86
C SER A 540 -0.15 13.46 1.29
N LEU A 541 0.09 13.52 -0.02
CA LEU A 541 0.69 14.69 -0.68
C LEU A 541 -0.23 15.93 -0.62
N TRP A 542 -1.55 15.74 -0.74
CA TRP A 542 -2.54 16.80 -0.67
C TRP A 542 -2.60 17.41 0.74
N GLU A 543 -2.65 16.60 1.79
CA GLU A 543 -2.62 17.05 3.19
C GLU A 543 -1.31 17.76 3.56
N ARG A 544 -0.19 17.33 2.96
CA ARG A 544 1.15 17.91 3.14
C ARG A 544 1.41 19.16 2.31
N ASN A 545 0.43 19.63 1.53
CA ASN A 545 0.56 20.84 0.71
C ASN A 545 1.75 20.74 -0.28
N ASP A 546 1.91 19.57 -0.93
CA ASP A 546 3.05 19.26 -1.81
C ASP A 546 3.30 20.32 -2.90
N GLN A 547 4.55 20.72 -3.09
CA GLN A 547 4.93 21.81 -4.01
C GLN A 547 5.54 21.31 -5.33
N SER A 548 5.49 20.00 -5.57
CA SER A 548 6.08 19.40 -6.76
C SER A 548 5.30 19.76 -8.03
N LEU A 549 5.97 19.81 -9.17
CA LEU A 549 5.34 20.05 -10.48
C LEU A 549 4.56 18.84 -11.00
N MET A 550 5.04 17.62 -10.68
CA MET A 550 4.40 16.34 -11.01
C MET A 550 4.67 15.34 -9.89
N ILE A 551 3.82 14.31 -9.78
CA ILE A 551 4.00 13.20 -8.85
C ILE A 551 4.95 12.17 -9.47
N MET A 552 6.14 12.02 -8.91
CA MET A 552 7.23 11.16 -9.40
C MET A 552 7.52 10.04 -8.39
N PRO A 553 8.31 9.00 -8.73
CA PRO A 553 8.75 7.99 -7.75
C PRO A 553 9.34 8.58 -6.47
N ALA A 554 10.11 9.65 -6.59
CA ALA A 554 10.69 10.39 -5.47
C ALA A 554 9.67 11.00 -4.48
N HIS A 555 8.43 11.22 -4.91
CA HIS A 555 7.40 11.88 -4.09
C HIS A 555 6.53 10.90 -3.32
N VAL A 556 6.65 9.59 -3.55
CA VAL A 556 5.89 8.59 -2.79
C VAL A 556 6.29 8.69 -1.31
N PRO A 557 5.38 9.11 -0.39
CA PRO A 557 5.73 9.38 1.00
C PRO A 557 5.77 8.08 1.81
N MET A 558 6.89 7.37 1.73
CA MET A 558 7.07 6.06 2.39
C MET A 558 7.21 6.18 3.91
N ASP A 559 7.45 7.39 4.41
CA ASP A 559 7.34 7.75 5.82
C ASP A 559 5.89 7.75 6.36
N ASP A 560 4.89 7.83 5.46
CA ASP A 560 3.48 7.78 5.84
C ASP A 560 3.07 6.33 6.14
N PRO A 561 2.59 6.01 7.35
CA PRO A 561 2.22 4.64 7.70
C PRO A 561 1.16 4.03 6.78
N GLN A 562 0.24 4.82 6.22
CA GLN A 562 -0.79 4.31 5.32
C GLN A 562 -0.21 3.88 3.97
N VAL A 563 0.74 4.65 3.45
CA VAL A 563 1.44 4.38 2.19
C VAL A 563 2.46 3.26 2.39
N GLN A 564 3.25 3.30 3.46
CA GLN A 564 4.19 2.24 3.83
C GLN A 564 3.47 0.89 3.93
N SER A 565 2.37 0.82 4.69
CA SER A 565 1.57 -0.39 4.84
C SER A 565 1.01 -0.90 3.51
N GLU A 566 0.64 -0.01 2.60
CA GLU A 566 0.15 -0.39 1.28
C GLU A 566 1.26 -0.98 0.42
N LEU A 567 2.44 -0.36 0.38
CA LEU A 567 3.60 -0.84 -0.37
C LEU A 567 4.08 -2.20 0.16
N THR A 568 4.25 -2.34 1.47
CA THR A 568 4.83 -3.56 2.04
C THR A 568 3.88 -4.75 2.03
N ARG A 569 2.56 -4.55 1.94
CA ARG A 569 1.56 -5.63 1.92
C ARG A 569 1.75 -6.61 0.75
N TYR A 570 2.33 -6.15 -0.35
CA TYR A 570 2.53 -6.94 -1.57
C TYR A 570 3.87 -7.67 -1.60
N LEU A 571 4.80 -7.29 -0.73
CA LEU A 571 6.15 -7.84 -0.68
C LEU A 571 6.21 -8.98 0.35
N GLU A 572 6.98 -10.03 0.05
CA GLU A 572 7.08 -11.19 0.96
C GLU A 572 7.96 -10.92 2.18
N ASP A 573 9.02 -10.13 1.99
CA ASP A 573 10.02 -9.85 3.02
C ASP A 573 9.64 -8.69 3.93
N ASN A 574 10.27 -8.59 5.10
CA ASN A 574 10.04 -7.48 6.04
C ASN A 574 10.80 -6.22 5.63
N TRP A 575 10.15 -5.34 4.87
CA TRP A 575 10.73 -4.09 4.36
C TRP A 575 10.69 -2.91 5.34
N ILE A 576 9.89 -2.97 6.40
CA ILE A 576 9.71 -1.83 7.33
C ILE A 576 11.06 -1.38 7.93
N PRO A 577 11.92 -2.26 8.48
CA PRO A 577 13.22 -1.84 9.03
C PRO A 577 14.15 -1.21 8.00
N VAL A 578 14.06 -1.66 6.74
CA VAL A 578 14.86 -1.14 5.62
C VAL A 578 14.39 0.28 5.27
N ILE A 579 13.07 0.47 5.18
CA ILE A 579 12.48 1.77 4.91
C ILE A 579 12.84 2.76 6.03
N ASP A 580 12.71 2.32 7.28
CA ASP A 580 12.97 3.16 8.44
C ASP A 580 14.45 3.60 8.55
N LYS A 581 15.38 2.71 8.17
CA LYS A 581 16.83 2.98 8.27
C LYS A 581 17.38 3.73 7.06
N ASP A 582 17.10 3.27 5.84
CA ASP A 582 17.85 3.68 4.64
C ASP A 582 16.97 4.23 3.51
N VAL A 583 15.64 4.31 3.66
CA VAL A 583 14.78 4.87 2.61
C VAL A 583 14.14 6.18 3.04
N ASP A 584 13.29 6.17 4.05
CA ASP A 584 12.43 7.33 4.34
C ASP A 584 11.95 7.43 5.80
N GLY A 585 12.48 6.65 6.74
CA GLY A 585 12.11 6.76 8.16
C GLY A 585 12.47 8.10 8.81
N ALA A 586 11.86 8.35 9.98
CA ALA A 586 12.05 9.59 10.75
C ALA A 586 13.51 9.82 11.24
N ASN A 587 14.30 8.76 11.36
CA ASN A 587 15.72 8.80 11.71
C ASN A 587 16.58 8.17 10.60
N SER A 588 16.07 8.14 9.37
CA SER A 588 16.74 7.47 8.26
C SER A 588 18.02 8.20 7.83
N LEU A 589 18.98 7.44 7.30
CA LEU A 589 20.21 7.97 6.74
C LEU A 589 19.95 9.07 5.69
N PRO A 590 19.03 8.90 4.70
CA PRO A 590 18.78 9.92 3.69
C PRO A 590 18.34 11.27 4.30
N LEU A 591 17.43 11.24 5.28
CA LEU A 591 17.00 12.45 5.98
C LEU A 591 18.14 13.10 6.76
N SER A 592 19.01 12.31 7.38
CA SER A 592 20.18 12.83 8.10
C SER A 592 21.19 13.50 7.16
N LEU A 593 21.44 12.93 5.98
CA LEU A 593 22.34 13.49 4.97
C LEU A 593 21.79 14.79 4.40
N ASP A 594 20.49 14.83 4.11
CA ASP A 594 19.82 16.04 3.66
C ASP A 594 19.89 17.16 4.71
N ARG A 595 19.71 16.85 6.00
CA ARG A 595 19.83 17.83 7.09
C ARG A 595 21.26 18.33 7.30
N ASN A 596 22.24 17.46 7.18
CA ASN A 596 23.64 17.79 7.42
C ASN A 596 24.30 18.51 6.24
N ASN A 597 23.70 18.49 5.05
CA ASN A 597 24.23 19.13 3.85
C ASN A 597 23.19 20.07 3.21
N PRO A 598 23.34 21.40 3.36
CA PRO A 598 22.37 22.38 2.85
C PRO A 598 22.07 22.26 1.35
N ASN A 599 23.04 21.87 0.52
CA ASN A 599 22.85 21.73 -0.92
C ASN A 599 21.96 20.52 -1.28
N LEU A 600 22.04 19.44 -0.50
CA LEU A 600 21.19 18.26 -0.65
C LEU A 600 19.81 18.52 -0.02
N GLY A 601 19.81 19.09 1.19
CA GLY A 601 18.62 19.44 1.96
C GLY A 601 17.63 20.33 1.20
N ARG A 602 18.15 21.31 0.44
CA ARG A 602 17.34 22.20 -0.41
C ARG A 602 16.34 21.46 -1.32
N TYR A 603 16.68 20.26 -1.76
CA TYR A 603 15.84 19.43 -2.65
C TYR A 603 15.37 18.13 -1.99
N SER A 604 15.73 17.90 -0.72
CA SER A 604 15.66 16.59 -0.07
C SER A 604 16.24 15.49 -0.98
N ALA A 605 17.41 15.76 -1.57
CA ALA A 605 17.96 14.99 -2.68
C ALA A 605 18.19 13.52 -2.29
N CYS A 606 18.70 13.25 -1.08
CA CYS A 606 18.91 11.89 -0.62
C CYS A 606 17.60 11.12 -0.46
N ARG A 607 16.57 11.71 0.18
CA ARG A 607 15.26 11.04 0.32
C ARG A 607 14.60 10.76 -1.03
N ARG A 608 14.65 11.71 -1.96
CA ARG A 608 14.10 11.54 -3.30
C ARG A 608 14.79 10.40 -4.06
N VAL A 609 16.12 10.32 -3.97
CA VAL A 609 16.92 9.23 -4.56
C VAL A 609 16.53 7.89 -3.97
N THR A 610 16.51 7.73 -2.66
CA THR A 610 16.24 6.43 -2.03
C THR A 610 14.80 5.96 -2.27
N ARG A 611 13.81 6.85 -2.22
CA ARG A 611 12.42 6.54 -2.59
C ARG A 611 12.33 6.05 -4.03
N THR A 612 13.03 6.70 -4.97
CA THR A 612 13.05 6.29 -6.38
C THR A 612 13.69 4.92 -6.56
N VAL A 613 14.85 4.68 -5.95
CA VAL A 613 15.51 3.36 -6.02
C VAL A 613 14.61 2.28 -5.42
N TYR A 614 14.00 2.52 -4.25
CA TYR A 614 13.07 1.58 -3.65
C TYR A 614 11.89 1.26 -4.58
N MET A 615 11.23 2.28 -5.13
CA MET A 615 10.09 2.10 -6.03
C MET A 615 10.42 1.24 -7.25
N GLY A 616 11.65 1.31 -7.77
CA GLY A 616 12.05 0.51 -8.93
C GLY A 616 12.82 -0.77 -8.64
N SER A 617 13.25 -1.02 -7.40
CA SER A 617 14.06 -2.20 -7.08
C SER A 617 13.40 -3.19 -6.12
N ALA A 618 12.49 -2.74 -5.25
CA ALA A 618 11.81 -3.61 -4.29
C ALA A 618 11.05 -4.79 -4.95
N PRO A 619 10.23 -4.59 -6.02
CA PRO A 619 9.53 -5.70 -6.66
C PRO A 619 10.46 -6.65 -7.44
N THR A 620 11.66 -6.20 -7.82
CA THR A 620 12.60 -6.94 -8.68
C THR A 620 13.74 -7.59 -7.90
N LEU A 621 13.64 -7.73 -6.57
CA LEU A 621 14.72 -8.22 -5.70
C LEU A 621 15.31 -9.58 -6.15
N ARG A 622 14.45 -10.46 -6.68
CA ARG A 622 14.80 -11.81 -7.17
C ARG A 622 14.99 -11.89 -8.69
N ALA A 623 14.85 -10.77 -9.42
CA ALA A 623 15.02 -10.74 -10.86
C ALA A 623 16.50 -10.74 -11.26
N ALA A 624 16.82 -11.31 -12.42
CA ALA A 624 18.19 -11.33 -12.94
C ALA A 624 18.75 -9.92 -13.18
N ASN A 625 17.90 -8.98 -13.65
CA ASN A 625 18.26 -7.58 -13.90
C ASN A 625 17.70 -6.65 -12.81
N ARG A 626 18.03 -6.91 -11.54
CA ARG A 626 17.57 -6.09 -10.41
C ARG A 626 18.14 -4.67 -10.45
N GLY A 627 17.39 -3.74 -9.85
CA GLY A 627 17.83 -2.35 -9.66
C GLY A 627 17.65 -1.42 -10.85
N LEU A 628 17.91 -0.14 -10.59
CA LEU A 628 17.77 0.97 -11.54
C LEU A 628 19.11 1.50 -11.98
N GLU A 629 19.20 1.92 -13.23
CA GLU A 629 20.37 2.65 -13.75
C GLU A 629 20.37 4.11 -13.26
N ASP A 630 21.56 4.71 -13.11
CA ASP A 630 21.74 6.11 -12.67
C ASP A 630 20.82 7.10 -13.40
N ARG A 631 20.70 6.97 -14.73
CA ARG A 631 19.82 7.83 -15.55
C ARG A 631 18.34 7.68 -15.18
N ARG A 632 17.88 6.48 -14.83
CA ARG A 632 16.50 6.24 -14.39
C ARG A 632 16.27 6.74 -12.96
N VAL A 633 17.27 6.64 -12.09
CA VAL A 633 17.21 7.26 -10.76
C VAL A 633 17.02 8.78 -10.88
N LYS A 634 17.79 9.43 -11.76
CA LYS A 634 17.64 10.88 -12.04
C LYS A 634 16.27 11.21 -12.63
N LEU A 635 15.78 10.42 -13.58
CA LEU A 635 14.44 10.58 -14.17
C LEU A 635 13.32 10.54 -13.12
N GLY A 636 13.45 9.72 -12.08
CA GLY A 636 12.45 9.64 -11.01
C GLY A 636 12.54 10.71 -9.93
N CYS A 637 13.59 11.56 -9.94
CA CYS A 637 13.91 12.50 -8.87
C CYS A 637 13.90 13.98 -9.26
N VAL A 638 14.44 14.31 -10.44
CA VAL A 638 14.79 15.67 -10.82
C VAL A 638 13.59 16.39 -11.43
N GLN A 639 13.34 17.62 -11.00
CA GLN A 639 12.35 18.52 -11.61
C GLN A 639 13.01 19.72 -12.30
N PRO A 640 12.32 20.36 -13.27
CA PRO A 640 12.76 21.61 -13.88
C PRO A 640 13.13 22.68 -12.84
N GLY A 641 14.32 23.27 -13.00
CA GLY A 641 14.88 24.26 -12.08
C GLY A 641 15.81 23.70 -11.00
N GLU A 642 15.89 22.37 -10.86
CA GLU A 642 16.80 21.70 -9.93
C GLU A 642 18.10 21.27 -10.63
N SER A 643 19.18 21.09 -9.86
CA SER A 643 20.47 20.66 -10.40
C SER A 643 20.60 19.13 -10.39
N VAL A 644 20.70 18.52 -11.57
CA VAL A 644 20.90 17.06 -11.72
C VAL A 644 22.13 16.55 -10.97
N ALA A 645 23.22 17.34 -10.97
CA ALA A 645 24.47 16.97 -10.31
C ALA A 645 24.29 16.74 -8.80
N THR A 646 23.37 17.46 -8.16
CA THR A 646 23.05 17.31 -6.73
C THR A 646 22.48 15.92 -6.43
N PHE A 647 21.65 15.37 -7.31
CA PHE A 647 21.09 14.02 -7.15
C PHE A 647 22.13 12.93 -7.40
N GLY A 648 23.07 13.16 -8.33
CA GLY A 648 24.24 12.29 -8.50
C GLY A 648 25.17 12.28 -7.28
N ASP A 649 25.38 13.43 -6.63
CA ASP A 649 26.13 13.51 -5.36
C ASP A 649 25.40 12.79 -4.21
N ALA A 650 24.08 12.98 -4.12
CA ALA A 650 23.24 12.29 -3.15
C ALA A 650 23.33 10.77 -3.30
N LEU A 651 23.19 10.24 -4.52
CA LEU A 651 23.28 8.81 -4.82
C LEU A 651 24.63 8.24 -4.39
N ARG A 652 25.73 8.91 -4.71
CA ARG A 652 27.09 8.47 -4.32
C ARG A 652 27.24 8.37 -2.80
N ARG A 653 26.86 9.41 -2.07
CA ARG A 653 26.95 9.45 -0.60
C ARG A 653 26.09 8.37 0.07
N LEU A 654 24.92 8.10 -0.50
CA LEU A 654 24.04 7.03 -0.06
C LEU A 654 24.69 5.66 -0.30
N THR A 655 25.28 5.44 -1.47
CA THR A 655 26.00 4.18 -1.76
C THR A 655 27.16 3.95 -0.79
N ASP A 656 27.84 5.01 -0.35
CA ASP A 656 28.96 4.90 0.59
C ASP A 656 28.54 4.58 2.02
N GLN A 657 27.34 5.02 2.46
CA GLN A 657 26.93 5.00 3.87
C GLN A 657 25.73 4.08 4.19
N ALA A 658 24.86 3.80 3.22
CA ALA A 658 23.65 3.03 3.46
C ALA A 658 23.97 1.55 3.74
N THR A 659 23.20 0.95 4.64
CA THR A 659 23.32 -0.45 5.01
C THR A 659 22.68 -1.36 3.96
N TYR A 660 21.56 -0.95 3.38
CA TYR A 660 20.70 -1.79 2.53
C TYR A 660 20.73 -1.42 1.05
N LEU A 661 21.50 -0.39 0.68
CA LEU A 661 21.69 0.01 -0.72
C LEU A 661 22.91 -0.71 -1.33
N TYR A 662 22.73 -1.23 -2.54
CA TYR A 662 23.75 -1.92 -3.30
C TYR A 662 24.00 -1.21 -4.62
N ILE A 663 25.21 -1.41 -5.14
CA ILE A 663 25.65 -0.97 -6.46
C ILE A 663 26.35 -2.12 -7.18
N ASP A 664 26.03 -2.31 -8.46
CA ASP A 664 26.79 -3.16 -9.39
C ASP A 664 26.87 -2.48 -10.76
N GLY A 665 28.08 -2.16 -11.19
CA GLY A 665 28.32 -1.31 -12.36
C GLY A 665 27.60 0.05 -12.23
N ASN A 666 26.56 0.25 -13.03
CA ASN A 666 25.72 1.45 -13.00
C ASN A 666 24.31 1.21 -12.46
N ARG A 667 24.06 0.07 -11.81
CA ARG A 667 22.75 -0.32 -11.28
C ARG A 667 22.71 -0.27 -9.76
N TYR A 668 21.60 0.25 -9.25
CA TYR A 668 21.38 0.50 -7.82
C TYR A 668 20.10 -0.20 -7.36
N TRP A 669 20.15 -0.90 -6.22
CA TRP A 669 18.95 -1.51 -5.63
C TRP A 669 18.99 -1.50 -4.11
N VAL A 670 17.82 -1.43 -3.51
CA VAL A 670 17.62 -1.69 -2.08
C VAL A 670 17.35 -3.19 -1.88
N SER A 671 17.99 -3.79 -0.89
CA SER A 671 17.78 -5.17 -0.46
C SER A 671 17.34 -5.22 1.01
N THR A 672 16.71 -6.32 1.42
CA THR A 672 16.37 -6.58 2.83
C THR A 672 17.55 -7.09 3.65
N GLN A 673 18.62 -7.52 2.98
CA GLN A 673 19.87 -7.93 3.61
C GLN A 673 20.88 -6.78 3.67
N PRO A 674 21.66 -6.67 4.76
CA PRO A 674 22.75 -5.70 4.85
C PRO A 674 23.86 -5.94 3.81
N ASN A 675 24.37 -4.86 3.23
CA ASN A 675 25.48 -4.86 2.30
C ASN A 675 26.76 -5.40 2.98
N VAL A 676 27.38 -6.40 2.35
CA VAL A 676 28.59 -7.05 2.85
C VAL A 676 29.77 -6.10 2.92
N ASN A 677 29.87 -5.10 2.03
CA ASN A 677 30.92 -4.08 2.11
C ASN A 677 30.77 -3.22 3.35
N ARG A 678 29.54 -2.83 3.71
CA ARG A 678 29.29 -2.05 4.92
C ARG A 678 29.58 -2.88 6.16
N THR A 679 29.13 -4.13 6.17
CA THR A 679 29.40 -5.08 7.25
C THR A 679 30.90 -5.29 7.45
N ALA A 680 31.65 -5.45 6.36
CA ALA A 680 33.11 -5.57 6.42
C ALA A 680 33.77 -4.28 6.94
N GLN A 681 33.32 -3.10 6.49
CA GLN A 681 33.88 -1.83 6.97
C GLN A 681 33.65 -1.63 8.47
N GLU A 682 32.44 -1.90 8.98
CA GLU A 682 32.15 -1.80 10.42
C GLU A 682 33.02 -2.74 11.26
N ARG A 683 33.26 -3.96 10.78
CA ARG A 683 34.16 -4.91 11.44
C ARG A 683 35.63 -4.46 11.36
N ALA A 684 36.06 -3.89 10.23
CA ALA A 684 37.41 -3.34 10.09
C ALA A 684 37.65 -2.19 11.07
N ASP A 685 36.68 -1.28 11.22
CA ASP A 685 36.74 -0.17 12.19
C ASP A 685 36.79 -0.70 13.63
N GLN A 686 36.07 -1.79 13.92
CA GLN A 686 36.14 -2.50 15.21
C GLN A 686 37.54 -3.09 15.47
N PHE A 687 38.14 -3.75 14.48
CA PHE A 687 39.51 -4.29 14.56
C PHE A 687 40.57 -3.19 14.69
N LEU A 688 40.34 -2.01 14.12
CA LEU A 688 41.26 -0.87 14.29
C LEU A 688 41.13 -0.22 15.67
N SER A 689 39.96 -0.33 16.30
CA SER A 689 39.71 0.16 17.66
C SER A 689 40.33 -0.77 18.71
N ASP A 690 40.27 -2.09 18.50
CA ASP A 690 40.96 -3.11 19.29
C ASP A 690 42.02 -3.84 18.42
N ARG A 691 43.21 -3.25 18.36
CA ARG A 691 44.29 -3.65 17.43
C ARG A 691 44.94 -4.98 17.74
N TYR A 692 44.60 -5.65 18.84
CA TYR A 692 45.24 -6.89 19.25
C TYR A 692 45.19 -7.97 18.14
N GLN A 693 44.02 -8.18 17.53
CA GLN A 693 43.88 -9.17 16.45
C GLN A 693 44.65 -8.78 15.18
N VAL A 694 44.72 -7.47 14.89
CA VAL A 694 45.48 -6.94 13.76
C VAL A 694 46.97 -7.20 13.94
N TRP A 695 47.53 -6.87 15.10
CA TRP A 695 48.94 -7.10 15.39
C TRP A 695 49.27 -8.59 15.45
N LYS A 696 48.39 -9.40 16.03
CA LYS A 696 48.55 -10.86 16.03
C LYS A 696 48.64 -11.42 14.61
N GLU A 697 47.75 -11.03 13.70
CA GLU A 697 47.81 -11.49 12.30
C GLU A 697 49.12 -11.06 11.60
N ILE A 698 49.60 -9.85 11.84
CA ILE A 698 50.90 -9.39 11.31
C ILE A 698 52.04 -10.27 11.85
N THR A 699 52.05 -10.52 13.17
CA THR A 699 53.05 -11.36 13.82
C THR A 699 53.00 -12.80 13.31
N ASP A 700 51.81 -13.40 13.21
CA ASP A 700 51.61 -14.76 12.71
C ASP A 700 52.15 -14.91 11.27
N ARG A 701 51.96 -13.90 10.41
CA ARG A 701 52.54 -13.87 9.05
C ARG A 701 54.06 -13.76 9.08
N LEU A 702 54.63 -12.87 9.89
CA LEU A 702 56.08 -12.73 10.04
C LEU A 702 56.73 -14.01 10.59
N GLU A 703 56.09 -14.68 11.54
CA GLU A 703 56.52 -15.98 12.04
C GLU A 703 56.45 -17.06 10.97
N ALA A 704 55.41 -17.07 10.14
CA ALA A 704 55.29 -18.00 9.01
C ALA A 704 56.46 -17.85 8.03
N PHE A 705 56.94 -16.62 7.80
CA PHE A 705 58.15 -16.35 7.01
C PHE A 705 59.45 -16.83 7.68
N ASN A 706 59.47 -17.14 8.98
CA ASN A 706 60.66 -17.59 9.71
C ASN A 706 60.71 -19.12 9.95
N LYS A 707 59.80 -19.89 9.30
CA LYS A 707 59.67 -21.33 9.54
C LYS A 707 60.77 -22.17 8.92
N LYS A 708 61.36 -21.79 7.78
CA LYS A 708 62.44 -22.56 7.16
C LYS A 708 63.81 -21.99 7.54
N PRO A 709 64.84 -22.85 7.73
CA PRO A 709 66.21 -22.37 7.97
C PRO A 709 66.74 -21.45 6.86
N SER A 710 66.30 -21.61 5.62
CA SER A 710 66.65 -20.75 4.48
C SER A 710 66.20 -19.30 4.64
N ASP A 711 65.16 -19.05 5.42
CA ASP A 711 64.48 -17.76 5.48
C ASP A 711 65.15 -16.81 6.50
N ARG A 712 66.08 -17.35 7.32
CA ARG A 712 66.86 -16.61 8.33
C ARG A 712 68.09 -15.91 7.74
N GLY A 713 68.43 -16.17 6.48
CA GLY A 713 69.63 -15.64 5.84
C GLY A 713 70.90 -16.04 6.59
N GLU A 714 71.78 -15.06 6.86
CA GLU A 714 73.02 -15.27 7.62
C GLU A 714 72.83 -15.21 9.15
N PHE A 715 71.61 -14.92 9.63
CA PHE A 715 71.35 -14.83 11.07
C PHE A 715 71.21 -16.20 11.70
N SER A 716 71.81 -16.37 12.89
CA SER A 716 71.75 -17.61 13.66
C SER A 716 70.35 -17.87 14.22
N ALA A 717 69.56 -16.82 14.47
CA ALA A 717 68.14 -16.89 14.76
C ALA A 717 67.44 -15.56 14.42
N VAL A 718 66.14 -15.66 14.12
CA VAL A 718 65.25 -14.50 14.01
C VAL A 718 64.19 -14.61 15.11
N HIS A 719 64.07 -13.58 15.93
CA HIS A 719 63.06 -13.44 16.98
C HIS A 719 62.00 -12.45 16.51
N VAL A 720 60.79 -12.91 16.29
CA VAL A 720 59.68 -12.09 15.80
C VAL A 720 58.81 -11.69 16.99
N ALA A 721 58.55 -10.39 17.14
CA ALA A 721 57.70 -9.78 18.18
C ALA A 721 57.87 -10.40 19.58
N PRO A 722 59.09 -10.46 20.14
CA PRO A 722 59.29 -11.02 21.48
C PRO A 722 58.49 -10.23 22.53
N GLU A 723 57.77 -10.93 23.40
CA GLU A 723 56.97 -10.33 24.46
C GLU A 723 57.85 -9.66 25.53
N SER A 724 59.06 -10.19 25.73
CA SER A 724 60.02 -9.70 26.71
C SER A 724 61.46 -9.76 26.21
N THR A 725 62.31 -8.89 26.76
CA THR A 725 63.77 -8.93 26.54
C THR A 725 64.39 -10.24 27.05
N ALA A 726 63.69 -11.00 27.90
CA ALA A 726 64.08 -12.33 28.37
C ALA A 726 64.05 -13.39 27.25
N ASP A 727 63.20 -13.21 26.24
CA ASP A 727 63.00 -14.17 25.14
C ASP A 727 64.18 -14.19 24.16
N ILE A 728 65.08 -13.20 24.27
CA ILE A 728 66.29 -13.08 23.47
C ILE A 728 67.48 -13.59 24.29
N PRO A 729 68.11 -14.72 23.91
CA PRO A 729 69.29 -15.22 24.60
C PRO A 729 70.45 -14.21 24.60
N ASP A 730 71.31 -14.27 25.62
CA ASP A 730 72.52 -13.44 25.77
C ASP A 730 73.72 -14.37 25.92
N ASP A 731 74.12 -15.00 24.83
CA ASP A 731 75.22 -15.98 24.78
C ASP A 731 76.03 -15.77 23.49
N PRO A 732 77.34 -15.49 23.59
CA PRO A 732 78.17 -15.17 22.43
C PRO A 732 78.41 -16.38 21.51
N SER A 733 78.19 -17.61 21.98
CA SER A 733 78.31 -18.84 21.17
C SER A 733 77.15 -19.05 20.20
N LEU A 734 76.04 -18.32 20.39
CA LEU A 734 74.81 -18.50 19.63
C LEU A 734 74.69 -17.59 18.39
N GLY A 735 75.75 -16.84 18.08
CA GLY A 735 75.86 -16.00 16.88
C GLY A 735 74.95 -14.77 16.85
N VAL A 736 74.90 -14.08 15.70
CA VAL A 736 74.14 -12.83 15.50
C VAL A 736 72.66 -13.14 15.32
N ARG A 737 71.80 -12.36 16.00
CA ARG A 737 70.35 -12.56 16.02
C ARG A 737 69.62 -11.33 15.48
N LEU A 738 68.67 -11.57 14.59
CA LEU A 738 67.73 -10.54 14.14
C LEU A 738 66.53 -10.50 15.09
N VAL A 739 66.19 -9.33 15.59
CA VAL A 739 65.02 -9.09 16.43
C VAL A 739 64.08 -8.19 15.64
N VAL A 740 62.96 -8.77 15.18
CA VAL A 740 61.88 -8.02 14.53
C VAL A 740 60.92 -7.58 15.62
N LEU A 741 60.83 -6.27 15.85
CA LEU A 741 59.98 -5.71 16.88
C LEU A 741 58.50 -5.89 16.56
N ASP A 742 57.70 -5.94 17.61
CA ASP A 742 56.24 -5.95 17.52
C ASP A 742 55.72 -4.69 16.80
N PRO A 743 54.67 -4.80 15.94
CA PRO A 743 53.93 -3.66 15.37
C PRO A 743 53.61 -2.49 16.33
N GLN A 744 53.41 -2.73 17.63
CA GLN A 744 53.21 -1.65 18.64
C GLN A 744 54.45 -0.78 18.88
N HIS A 745 55.61 -1.17 18.36
CA HIS A 745 56.88 -0.46 18.52
C HIS A 745 57.43 0.09 17.20
N PRO A 746 56.74 1.04 16.52
CA PRO A 746 57.23 1.60 15.26
C PRO A 746 58.32 2.65 15.48
N HIS A 747 59.01 2.97 14.39
CA HIS A 747 60.01 4.02 14.34
C HIS A 747 59.70 5.05 13.25
N THR A 748 60.11 6.30 13.49
CA THR A 748 60.10 7.37 12.50
C THR A 748 61.54 7.80 12.26
N ARG A 749 61.96 7.83 11.00
CA ARG A 749 63.33 8.19 10.61
C ARG A 749 63.75 9.52 11.27
N LEU A 750 64.96 9.54 11.84
CA LEU A 750 65.53 10.70 12.57
C LEU A 750 64.85 11.06 13.91
N SER A 751 63.97 10.21 14.44
CA SER A 751 63.42 10.39 15.78
C SER A 751 64.21 9.59 16.82
N ASP A 752 64.82 10.26 17.79
CA ASP A 752 65.54 9.58 18.88
C ASP A 752 64.62 9.10 20.01
N ASP A 753 63.36 9.56 20.04
CA ASP A 753 62.35 9.21 21.05
C ASP A 753 61.15 8.48 20.42
N SER A 754 61.37 7.24 19.94
CA SER A 754 60.31 6.40 19.39
C SER A 754 60.02 5.18 20.28
N PRO A 755 58.81 4.58 20.21
CA PRO A 755 58.50 3.33 20.90
C PRO A 755 59.54 2.23 20.62
N ALA A 756 59.94 2.08 19.36
CA ALA A 756 61.04 1.18 18.98
C ALA A 756 62.34 1.47 19.73
N ARG A 757 62.75 2.75 19.82
CA ARG A 757 64.00 3.15 20.48
C ARG A 757 63.99 2.84 21.97
N LYS A 758 62.87 3.08 22.65
CA LYS A 758 62.70 2.75 24.08
C LYS A 758 62.83 1.25 24.31
N TRP A 759 62.14 0.46 23.49
CA TRP A 759 62.18 -0.99 23.60
C TRP A 759 63.57 -1.55 23.26
N ILE A 760 64.24 -1.02 22.22
CA ILE A 760 65.60 -1.41 21.85
C ILE A 760 66.61 -1.05 22.95
N ASP A 761 66.49 0.13 23.57
CA ASP A 761 67.37 0.53 24.68
C ASP A 761 67.22 -0.43 25.88
N ASP A 762 65.99 -0.80 26.23
CA ASP A 762 65.73 -1.81 27.25
C ASP A 762 66.32 -3.18 26.87
N ALA A 763 66.08 -3.64 25.64
CA ALA A 763 66.61 -4.90 25.13
C ALA A 763 68.15 -4.93 25.08
N LEU A 764 68.81 -3.80 24.83
CA LEU A 764 70.27 -3.68 24.82
C LEU A 764 70.86 -3.65 26.23
N ASN A 765 70.13 -3.14 27.21
CA ASN A 765 70.62 -3.01 28.59
C ASN A 765 70.22 -4.20 29.48
N HIS A 766 69.12 -4.89 29.16
CA HIS A 766 68.54 -5.93 29.99
C HIS A 766 68.20 -7.23 29.21
N LYS A 767 68.26 -8.36 29.92
CA LYS A 767 67.68 -9.64 29.55
C LYS A 767 66.77 -10.07 30.70
N GLY A 768 65.47 -9.77 30.58
CA GLY A 768 64.55 -9.89 31.70
C GLY A 768 64.98 -8.96 32.83
N SER A 769 65.17 -9.49 34.04
CA SER A 769 65.61 -8.70 35.22
C SER A 769 67.13 -8.53 35.34
N GLY A 770 67.94 -9.19 34.48
CA GLY A 770 69.40 -9.14 34.53
C GLY A 770 70.00 -8.21 33.48
N PRO A 771 71.26 -7.76 33.65
CA PRO A 771 71.95 -6.97 32.64
C PRO A 771 72.28 -7.80 31.39
N ARG A 772 72.24 -7.18 30.20
CA ARG A 772 72.71 -7.78 28.95
C ARG A 772 74.15 -7.40 28.64
N TYR A 773 75.00 -8.38 28.36
CA TYR A 773 76.42 -8.19 28.12
C TYR A 773 76.79 -8.20 26.63
N HIS A 774 76.17 -9.04 25.81
CA HIS A 774 76.57 -9.24 24.40
C HIS A 774 75.76 -8.39 23.43
N LYS A 775 75.74 -7.07 23.67
CA LYS A 775 74.94 -6.08 22.92
C LYS A 775 75.21 -6.07 21.42
N ASN A 776 76.45 -6.33 21.01
CA ASN A 776 76.88 -6.33 19.61
C ASN A 776 76.46 -7.57 18.80
N THR A 777 75.67 -8.47 19.39
CA THR A 777 75.13 -9.67 18.73
C THR A 777 73.68 -9.51 18.25
N LEU A 778 73.06 -8.35 18.46
CA LEU A 778 71.66 -8.08 18.11
C LEU A 778 71.56 -7.08 16.95
N LEU A 779 70.72 -7.41 15.97
CA LEU A 779 70.27 -6.50 14.93
C LEU A 779 68.76 -6.32 15.07
N PHE A 780 68.28 -5.08 15.10
CA PHE A 780 66.86 -4.78 15.28
C PHE A 780 66.22 -4.33 13.98
N LEU A 781 65.04 -4.85 13.68
CA LEU A 781 64.18 -4.44 12.57
C LEU A 781 62.84 -3.99 13.15
N THR A 782 62.37 -2.83 12.74
CA THR A 782 61.08 -2.27 13.18
C THR A 782 60.37 -1.64 12.00
N ALA A 783 59.04 -1.60 12.07
CA ALA A 783 58.22 -0.97 11.04
C ALA A 783 58.36 0.55 11.05
N ASP A 784 58.35 1.14 9.86
CA ASP A 784 58.18 2.59 9.71
C ASP A 784 56.75 3.00 10.12
N LYS A 785 56.64 4.05 10.93
CA LYS A 785 55.37 4.50 11.50
C LYS A 785 54.30 4.82 10.45
N ALA A 786 54.66 5.42 9.31
CA ALA A 786 53.66 5.75 8.28
C ALA A 786 53.22 4.50 7.51
N LYS A 787 54.11 3.51 7.34
CA LYS A 787 53.81 2.27 6.64
C LYS A 787 52.99 1.30 7.48
N ILE A 788 53.27 1.21 8.79
CA ILE A 788 52.53 0.30 9.68
C ILE A 788 51.05 0.70 9.79
N GLU A 789 50.73 2.00 9.82
CA GLU A 789 49.34 2.45 9.87
C GLU A 789 48.54 2.02 8.62
N ASN A 790 49.19 1.98 7.45
CA ASN A 790 48.56 1.48 6.23
C ASN A 790 48.40 -0.04 6.25
N LEU A 791 49.43 -0.75 6.73
CA LEU A 791 49.37 -2.21 6.89
C LEU A 791 48.27 -2.62 7.87
N GLU A 792 48.14 -1.95 9.01
CA GLU A 792 47.08 -2.20 9.99
C GLU A 792 45.69 -2.06 9.37
N ARG A 793 45.47 -1.06 8.51
CA ARG A 793 44.19 -0.89 7.79
C ARG A 793 43.94 -2.04 6.81
N ASN A 794 44.96 -2.45 6.04
CA ASN A 794 44.83 -3.57 5.11
C ASN A 794 44.54 -4.88 5.84
N VAL A 795 45.22 -5.14 6.96
CA VAL A 795 45.00 -6.31 7.81
C VAL A 795 43.61 -6.29 8.43
N ALA A 796 43.17 -5.15 8.95
CA ALA A 796 41.81 -5.00 9.50
C ALA A 796 40.74 -5.27 8.43
N GLN A 797 40.95 -4.82 7.19
CA GLN A 797 40.07 -5.14 6.07
C GLN A 797 40.08 -6.64 5.73
N TYR A 798 41.26 -7.27 5.68
CA TYR A 798 41.39 -8.70 5.47
C TYR A 798 40.62 -9.51 6.53
N LEU A 799 40.88 -9.23 7.81
CA LEU A 799 40.21 -9.89 8.94
C LEU A 799 38.70 -9.65 8.92
N ALA A 800 38.26 -8.46 8.54
CA ALA A 800 36.85 -8.16 8.37
C ALA A 800 36.20 -9.04 7.29
N TRP A 801 36.79 -9.14 6.10
CA TRP A 801 36.27 -9.99 5.03
C TRP A 801 36.32 -11.48 5.37
N GLU A 802 37.39 -11.92 6.04
CA GLU A 802 37.49 -13.29 6.55
C GLU A 802 36.38 -13.60 7.55
N SER A 803 36.10 -12.68 8.48
CA SER A 803 35.02 -12.86 9.46
C SER A 803 33.63 -12.92 8.81
N VAL A 804 33.38 -12.13 7.76
CA VAL A 804 32.10 -12.14 7.02
C VAL A 804 31.89 -13.51 6.37
N LEU A 805 32.93 -14.06 5.73
CA LEU A 805 32.87 -15.38 5.11
C LEU A 805 32.77 -16.51 6.15
N ALA A 806 33.40 -16.35 7.32
CA ALA A 806 33.28 -17.31 8.41
C ALA A 806 31.85 -17.38 8.95
N ASP A 807 31.17 -16.23 9.07
CA ASP A 807 29.78 -16.16 9.50
C ASP A 807 28.80 -16.65 8.43
N ASP A 808 29.10 -16.46 7.14
CA ASP A 808 28.33 -17.08 6.06
C ASP A 808 28.41 -18.62 6.13
N LYS A 809 29.60 -19.17 6.35
CA LYS A 809 29.79 -20.64 6.55
C LYS A 809 29.01 -21.17 7.74
N LYS A 810 28.84 -20.37 8.80
CA LYS A 810 28.02 -20.69 9.98
C LYS A 810 26.52 -20.49 9.76
N LYS A 811 26.10 -20.06 8.56
CA LYS A 811 24.71 -19.72 8.19
C LYS A 811 24.10 -18.60 9.05
N THR A 812 24.93 -17.73 9.61
CA THR A 812 24.46 -16.58 10.39
C THR A 812 24.12 -15.37 9.51
N LEU A 813 24.78 -15.21 8.35
CA LEU A 813 24.54 -14.09 7.43
C LEU A 813 23.70 -14.44 6.18
N ASN A 814 23.55 -15.74 5.86
CA ASN A 814 22.79 -16.24 4.70
C ASN A 814 23.04 -15.44 3.41
N LEU A 815 24.33 -15.32 3.03
CA LEU A 815 24.71 -14.51 1.87
C LEU A 815 24.21 -15.15 0.57
N ASP A 816 23.75 -14.32 -0.37
CA ASP A 816 23.46 -14.77 -1.73
C ASP A 816 24.76 -15.07 -2.51
N ASN A 817 24.64 -15.71 -3.69
CA ASN A 817 25.82 -16.07 -4.50
C ASN A 817 26.66 -14.85 -4.88
N PHE A 818 26.02 -13.72 -5.16
CA PHE A 818 26.69 -12.48 -5.54
C PHE A 818 27.51 -11.91 -4.38
N GLN A 819 26.90 -11.81 -3.19
CA GLN A 819 27.54 -11.35 -1.96
C GLN A 819 28.70 -12.26 -1.55
N ARG A 820 28.55 -13.58 -1.69
CA ARG A 820 29.63 -14.53 -1.40
C ARG A 820 30.81 -14.31 -2.34
N SER A 821 30.58 -14.27 -3.65
CA SER A 821 31.65 -14.04 -4.64
C SER A 821 32.32 -12.67 -4.45
N GLN A 822 31.55 -11.64 -4.09
CA GLN A 822 32.10 -10.31 -3.77
C GLN A 822 33.00 -10.37 -2.53
N ALA A 823 32.54 -10.99 -1.44
CA ALA A 823 33.31 -11.11 -0.20
C ALA A 823 34.58 -11.95 -0.39
N GLU A 824 34.53 -13.04 -1.16
CA GLU A 824 35.71 -13.84 -1.52
C GLU A 824 36.73 -13.02 -2.31
N THR A 825 36.28 -12.31 -3.34
CA THR A 825 37.15 -11.46 -4.17
C THR A 825 37.82 -10.37 -3.34
N LYS A 826 37.07 -9.73 -2.42
CA LYS A 826 37.59 -8.68 -1.54
C LYS A 826 38.54 -9.22 -0.48
N ARG A 827 38.25 -10.37 0.12
CA ARG A 827 39.18 -11.08 1.00
C ARG A 827 40.48 -11.39 0.27
N ASP A 828 40.42 -11.95 -0.94
CA ASP A 828 41.61 -12.34 -1.68
C ASP A 828 42.44 -11.14 -2.15
N GLY A 829 41.78 -10.03 -2.50
CA GLY A 829 42.44 -8.76 -2.78
C GLY A 829 43.18 -8.22 -1.55
N SER A 830 42.46 -8.04 -0.44
CA SER A 830 43.06 -7.54 0.81
C SER A 830 44.16 -8.46 1.35
N ASN A 831 44.02 -9.79 1.20
CA ASN A 831 45.06 -10.74 1.58
C ASN A 831 46.36 -10.59 0.77
N LYS A 832 46.29 -10.12 -0.48
CA LYS A 832 47.47 -9.84 -1.31
C LYS A 832 48.13 -8.50 -0.95
N ASP A 833 47.34 -7.55 -0.48
CA ASP A 833 47.82 -6.22 -0.06
C ASP A 833 48.52 -6.26 1.32
N VAL A 834 48.21 -7.28 2.13
CA VAL A 834 48.86 -7.59 3.43
C VAL A 834 50.05 -8.51 3.23
#